data_AF-A0A845WJ22-F1
#
_entry.id   AF-A0A845WJ22-F1
#
_cell.length_a   1.000
_cell.length_b   1.000
_cell.length_c   1.000
_cell.angle_alpha   90.00
_cell.angle_beta   90.00
_cell.angle_gamma   90.00
#
_symmetry.space_group_name_H-M   'P 1'
#
loop_
_entity.id
_entity.type
_entity.pdbx_description
1 polymer ?
#
loop_
_entity_poly.entity_id
_entity_poly.type
_entity_poly.pdbx_seq_one_letter_code
_entity_poly.pdbx_strand_id
1 'polypeptide(L)'
;MKTLSTLAVHQIKPFGVKLTNVDLNSPEQCDRIRELLYENGVVLIPPDGGSFGDQPIQADASLLKLAGLFGKIENYHPVNAPKDSTGKVQILETMGDTGIPADSFLFHSDMSWRVNPSRASVLCGFILPPSGGNTCFQNANQMYRNLSPELREQLHGISALHSLQKGYARVNRPDDVTNDVQAIHPAVIKHPDTGVPLLYLNPNFTVSLVGMSEQESTELMNRVFEQANGPDQVLCHSWTKGDVVIWDNFGVQHLARADYLGLRRMHRVVAHDPHLRTERYVGETGDVKEGISNIEHYIKQDDHQASYQEWALRYEQDVNQAGYKIPAIATDILAQYLGKLVQTDEPRILDVAAGTGQNALLLMRNHGLTNLEAMDVSTEMLFEARRRELYCKYHVEDANQPLPIPDRQYDAVLCVGGLLASHIRAQPALEEFIRVTKDGGLVVLSMREAESEYTAEVSRLVTTGVAEVVHEHSFVGIETNQEVRHHIFVLRALGDNNSDQSAAQYNQARSPFGVQEILGFVRPGDVVLDAGCGTGQHARYLAEAASNVVGIDTDSARIAIAKEHCQDLDNASFEVASVTKLPFEDGSFELVLLAQVLHHLGGEDVHSAETSTSLREQCERAIAEAKRVLKPGGRLVLVTTSREQRRQAYWHFNLFPESAWERLDSVWSLTEGVWFTSLIEKMGFTITGNVTPAESHWIEAQDEQMVRLSLDPGWRSTDVAFALLTPDEMSQFVAQVEAVLGDGSAKELINGALAGRASHGEATVYAYDLKSE
;
A
#
# COMPACT_ATOMS: atom_id res chain seq x y z
N MET A 1 -7.34 56.38 -0.49
CA MET A 1 -7.14 55.24 -1.41
C MET A 1 -5.76 55.41 -2.05
N LYS A 2 -4.71 54.75 -1.52
CA LYS A 2 -3.45 54.63 -2.25
C LYS A 2 -3.71 53.62 -3.37
N THR A 3 -3.57 54.05 -4.61
CA THR A 3 -3.54 53.16 -5.78
C THR A 3 -2.47 52.09 -5.53
N LEU A 4 -2.87 50.83 -5.36
CA LEU A 4 -1.95 49.70 -5.33
C LEU A 4 -1.22 49.69 -6.68
N SER A 5 0.09 49.95 -6.69
CA SER A 5 0.86 49.84 -7.93
C SER A 5 0.92 48.37 -8.33
N THR A 6 0.50 48.07 -9.55
CA THR A 6 0.56 46.71 -10.11
C THR A 6 2.01 46.29 -10.33
N LEU A 7 2.37 45.07 -9.92
CA LEU A 7 3.65 44.43 -10.22
C LEU A 7 3.91 44.46 -11.72
N ALA A 8 5.03 45.01 -12.16
CA ALA A 8 5.41 45.07 -13.56
C ALA A 8 6.39 43.94 -13.91
N VAL A 9 6.05 43.17 -14.95
CA VAL A 9 6.80 41.98 -15.38
C VAL A 9 7.34 42.20 -16.78
N HIS A 10 8.66 42.06 -16.96
CA HIS A 10 9.34 42.21 -18.24
C HIS A 10 10.12 40.94 -18.57
N GLN A 11 9.79 40.29 -19.69
CA GLN A 11 10.51 39.08 -20.13
C GLN A 11 11.96 39.39 -20.50
N ILE A 12 12.88 38.52 -20.09
CA ILE A 12 14.31 38.55 -20.43
C ILE A 12 14.57 37.38 -21.39
N LYS A 13 15.44 37.59 -22.38
CA LYS A 13 15.83 36.54 -23.32
C LYS A 13 17.13 35.88 -22.87
N PRO A 14 17.31 34.57 -23.12
CA PRO A 14 16.36 33.65 -23.76
C PRO A 14 15.23 33.17 -22.84
N PHE A 15 15.38 33.30 -21.52
CA PHE A 15 14.36 33.02 -20.51
C PHE A 15 14.59 33.92 -19.28
N GLY A 16 13.64 33.94 -18.33
CA GLY A 16 13.70 34.74 -17.11
C GLY A 16 12.87 36.02 -17.18
N VAL A 17 12.63 36.65 -16.03
CA VAL A 17 11.86 37.90 -15.94
C VAL A 17 12.55 38.95 -15.10
N LYS A 18 12.39 40.22 -15.49
CA LYS A 18 12.73 41.40 -14.69
C LYS A 18 11.46 41.96 -14.09
N LEU A 19 11.46 42.19 -12.78
CA LEU A 19 10.34 42.76 -12.06
C LEU A 19 10.63 44.20 -11.61
N THR A 20 9.64 45.05 -11.68
CA THR A 20 9.65 46.39 -11.09
C THR A 20 8.32 46.66 -10.38
N ASN A 21 8.28 47.68 -9.52
CA ASN A 21 7.15 47.96 -8.61
C ASN A 21 6.83 46.80 -7.65
N VAL A 22 7.85 46.08 -7.19
CA VAL A 22 7.73 44.98 -6.22
C VAL A 22 7.45 45.54 -4.82
N ASP A 23 6.35 45.11 -4.21
CA ASP A 23 6.00 45.37 -2.81
C ASP A 23 5.90 44.04 -2.05
N LEU A 24 6.90 43.74 -1.21
CA LEU A 24 6.96 42.51 -0.43
C LEU A 24 5.99 42.49 0.77
N ASN A 25 5.22 43.55 1.00
CA ASN A 25 4.08 43.52 1.92
C ASN A 25 2.80 42.98 1.28
N SER A 26 2.69 42.97 -0.06
CA SER A 26 1.53 42.40 -0.76
C SER A 26 1.69 40.88 -0.87
N PRO A 27 0.81 40.09 -0.21
CA PRO A 27 0.82 38.64 -0.37
C PRO A 27 0.60 38.21 -1.82
N GLU A 28 -0.25 38.92 -2.56
CA GLU A 28 -0.56 38.62 -3.96
C GLU A 28 0.67 38.79 -4.86
N GLN A 29 1.48 39.84 -4.64
CA GLN A 29 2.75 39.99 -5.36
C GLN A 29 3.77 38.92 -4.95
N CYS A 30 3.83 38.56 -3.66
CA CYS A 30 4.71 37.49 -3.19
C CYS A 30 4.38 36.15 -3.85
N ASP A 31 3.10 35.79 -3.94
CA ASP A 31 2.64 34.58 -4.63
C ASP A 31 2.99 34.64 -6.11
N ARG A 32 2.76 35.79 -6.76
CA ARG A 32 3.08 35.94 -8.18
C ARG A 32 4.59 35.87 -8.46
N ILE A 33 5.43 36.39 -7.57
CA ILE A 33 6.91 36.25 -7.68
C ILE A 33 7.30 34.78 -7.62
N ARG A 34 6.68 33.99 -6.73
CA ARG A 34 6.95 32.56 -6.59
C ARG A 34 6.59 31.81 -7.88
N GLU A 35 5.40 32.05 -8.43
CA GLU A 35 4.97 31.47 -9.71
C GLU A 35 5.90 31.86 -10.85
N LEU A 36 6.23 33.15 -10.97
CA LEU A 36 7.11 33.67 -12.01
C LEU A 36 8.51 33.04 -11.96
N LEU A 37 9.02 32.71 -10.76
CA LEU A 37 10.29 32.01 -10.63
C LEU A 37 10.19 30.61 -11.24
N TYR A 38 9.18 29.81 -10.90
CA TYR A 38 9.06 28.45 -11.43
C TYR A 38 8.72 28.42 -12.93
N GLU A 39 7.94 29.38 -13.41
CA GLU A 39 7.61 29.53 -14.84
C GLU A 39 8.85 29.89 -15.68
N ASN A 40 9.78 30.69 -15.13
CA ASN A 40 10.83 31.33 -15.92
C ASN A 40 12.26 30.99 -15.47
N GLY A 41 12.45 30.24 -14.38
CA GLY A 41 13.73 29.83 -13.80
C GLY A 41 14.54 30.94 -13.10
N VAL A 42 14.48 32.18 -13.60
CA VAL A 42 15.24 33.32 -13.08
C VAL A 42 14.36 34.58 -12.97
N VAL A 43 14.44 35.26 -11.83
CA VAL A 43 13.80 36.54 -11.55
C VAL A 43 14.88 37.57 -11.20
N LEU A 44 14.88 38.71 -11.88
CA LEU A 44 15.75 39.86 -11.62
C LEU A 44 14.92 41.03 -11.07
N ILE A 45 15.38 41.64 -9.99
CA ILE A 45 14.83 42.89 -9.46
C ILE A 45 15.95 43.93 -9.41
N PRO A 46 15.88 45.03 -10.16
CA PRO A 46 16.87 46.10 -10.10
C PRO A 46 16.82 46.83 -8.74
N PRO A 47 17.82 47.67 -8.40
CA PRO A 47 17.94 48.26 -7.07
C PRO A 47 16.77 49.20 -6.71
N ASP A 48 16.13 49.79 -7.72
CA ASP A 48 14.94 50.64 -7.63
C ASP A 48 13.63 49.88 -7.97
N GLY A 49 13.71 48.56 -8.15
CA GLY A 49 12.62 47.72 -8.61
C GLY A 49 11.62 47.33 -7.53
N GLY A 50 11.92 47.55 -6.25
CA GLY A 50 11.01 47.17 -5.17
C GLY A 50 11.48 47.48 -3.76
N SER A 51 10.67 47.05 -2.78
CA SER A 51 10.91 47.28 -1.36
C SER A 51 10.21 46.26 -0.45
N PHE A 52 10.65 46.20 0.80
CA PHE A 52 9.93 45.57 1.91
C PHE A 52 9.67 46.61 3.01
N GLY A 53 8.48 47.20 2.99
CA GLY A 53 8.17 48.37 3.81
C GLY A 53 9.05 49.55 3.39
N ASP A 54 9.74 50.17 4.34
CA ASP A 54 10.67 51.27 4.05
C ASP A 54 12.07 50.77 3.65
N GLN A 55 12.30 49.45 3.64
CA GLN A 55 13.60 48.86 3.28
C GLN A 55 13.71 48.66 1.77
N PRO A 56 14.84 49.03 1.14
CA PRO A 56 15.05 48.78 -0.28
C PRO A 56 15.20 47.28 -0.57
N ILE A 57 15.01 46.85 -1.82
CA ILE A 57 14.98 45.42 -2.18
C ILE A 57 16.28 44.65 -1.86
N GLN A 58 17.43 45.35 -1.87
CA GLN A 58 18.75 44.82 -1.59
C GLN A 58 19.11 44.75 -0.10
N ALA A 59 18.23 45.20 0.80
CA ALA A 59 18.45 45.09 2.24
C ALA A 59 18.31 43.63 2.69
N ASP A 60 19.08 43.21 3.71
CA ASP A 60 19.05 41.82 4.19
C ASP A 60 17.65 41.34 4.56
N ALA A 61 16.82 42.20 5.18
CA ALA A 61 15.43 41.88 5.51
C ALA A 61 14.59 41.55 4.26
N SER A 62 14.80 42.27 3.16
CA SER A 62 14.15 42.03 1.87
C SER A 62 14.66 40.72 1.24
N LEU A 63 15.97 40.45 1.29
CA LEU A 63 16.55 39.19 0.80
C LEU A 63 16.01 37.98 1.56
N LEU A 64 15.92 38.07 2.89
CA LEU A 64 15.33 37.03 3.74
C LEU A 64 13.85 36.82 3.45
N LYS A 65 13.09 37.91 3.24
CA LYS A 65 11.67 37.83 2.87
C LYS A 65 11.48 37.16 1.52
N LEU A 66 12.30 37.50 0.51
CA LEU A 66 12.28 36.88 -0.82
C LEU A 66 12.62 35.39 -0.76
N ALA A 67 13.70 35.01 -0.08
CA ALA A 67 14.08 33.61 0.05
C ALA A 67 13.00 32.81 0.82
N GLY A 68 12.39 33.42 1.84
CA GLY A 68 11.31 32.82 2.62
C GLY A 68 10.04 32.49 1.82
N LEU A 69 9.87 33.04 0.62
CA LEU A 69 8.77 32.65 -0.29
C LEU A 69 8.92 31.21 -0.80
N PHE A 70 10.13 30.66 -0.76
CA PHE A 70 10.48 29.38 -1.38
C PHE A 70 10.80 28.28 -0.37
N GLY A 71 10.80 28.58 0.93
CA GLY A 71 11.07 27.59 1.98
C GLY A 71 11.72 28.18 3.23
N LYS A 72 12.26 27.30 4.08
CA LYS A 72 13.01 27.69 5.26
C LYS A 72 14.38 28.25 4.84
N ILE A 73 14.86 29.25 5.57
CA ILE A 73 16.18 29.83 5.30
C ILE A 73 17.28 28.87 5.75
N GLU A 74 18.22 28.56 4.86
CA GLU A 74 19.44 27.87 5.24
C GLU A 74 20.36 28.78 6.04
N ASN A 75 20.84 28.28 7.18
CA ASN A 75 21.73 29.00 8.09
C ASN A 75 23.17 28.45 8.06
N TYR A 76 23.48 27.49 7.19
CA TYR A 76 24.80 26.86 7.12
C TYR A 76 25.18 26.39 5.70
N HIS A 77 26.38 26.76 5.28
CA HIS A 77 27.07 26.25 4.09
C HIS A 77 28.48 25.81 4.49
N PRO A 78 28.95 24.60 4.09
CA PRO A 78 30.26 24.09 4.51
C PRO A 78 31.44 25.01 4.19
N VAL A 79 31.36 25.72 3.05
CA VAL A 79 32.45 26.56 2.52
C VAL A 79 32.22 28.08 2.67
N ASN A 80 30.97 28.55 2.78
CA ASN A 80 30.71 29.99 2.71
C ASN A 80 30.62 30.61 4.09
N ALA A 81 31.30 31.74 4.27
CA ALA A 81 31.24 32.49 5.51
C ALA A 81 29.87 33.17 5.69
N PRO A 82 29.30 33.13 6.91
CA PRO A 82 28.13 33.93 7.24
C PRO A 82 28.50 35.41 7.36
N LYS A 83 27.55 36.29 7.03
CA LYS A 83 27.71 37.74 7.15
C LYS A 83 27.71 38.21 8.60
N ASP A 84 26.93 37.54 9.44
CA ASP A 84 26.76 37.83 10.85
C ASP A 84 26.50 36.55 11.66
N SER A 85 26.31 36.70 12.98
CA SER A 85 26.09 35.58 13.90
C SER A 85 24.77 34.83 13.68
N THR A 86 23.84 35.34 12.86
CA THR A 86 22.59 34.65 12.55
C THR A 86 22.77 33.54 11.52
N GLY A 87 23.83 33.61 10.71
CA GLY A 87 24.14 32.62 9.67
C GLY A 87 23.25 32.67 8.43
N LYS A 88 22.20 33.51 8.41
CA LYS A 88 21.15 33.48 7.39
C LYS A 88 21.52 34.16 6.06
N VAL A 89 22.51 35.05 6.09
CA VAL A 89 23.05 35.70 4.89
C VAL A 89 24.50 35.25 4.73
N GLN A 90 24.83 34.65 3.59
CA GLN A 90 26.16 34.19 3.24
C GLN A 90 26.91 35.27 2.44
N ILE A 91 28.21 35.39 2.66
CA ILE A 91 29.09 36.25 1.85
C ILE A 91 29.83 35.36 0.84
N LEU A 92 29.69 35.69 -0.44
CA LEU A 92 30.46 35.08 -1.52
C LEU A 92 31.47 36.11 -2.01
N GLU A 93 32.75 35.87 -1.71
CA GLU A 93 33.86 36.75 -2.10
C GLU A 93 34.79 36.06 -3.08
N THR A 94 35.16 36.80 -4.12
CA THR A 94 36.13 36.36 -5.12
C THR A 94 37.00 37.54 -5.54
N MET A 95 38.31 37.31 -5.63
CA MET A 95 39.31 38.28 -6.07
C MET A 95 39.84 37.90 -7.45
N GLY A 96 39.82 38.84 -8.39
CA GLY A 96 40.26 38.61 -9.77
C GLY A 96 41.75 38.87 -10.06
N ASP A 97 42.62 38.97 -9.05
CA ASP A 97 43.98 39.54 -9.17
C ASP A 97 45.14 38.52 -9.22
N THR A 98 44.87 37.21 -9.24
CA THR A 98 45.94 36.19 -9.17
C THR A 98 46.53 35.76 -10.52
N GLY A 99 46.00 36.21 -11.67
CA GLY A 99 46.42 35.71 -12.99
C GLY A 99 46.11 34.23 -13.24
N ILE A 100 45.55 33.56 -12.24
CA ILE A 100 44.76 32.33 -12.32
C ILE A 100 43.34 32.82 -12.57
N PRO A 101 42.57 32.30 -13.55
CA PRO A 101 41.16 32.65 -13.67
C PRO A 101 40.53 32.41 -12.29
N ALA A 102 39.89 33.42 -11.68
CA ALA A 102 39.14 33.17 -10.45
C ALA A 102 38.27 31.93 -10.73
N ASP A 103 38.35 30.91 -9.89
CA ASP A 103 37.95 29.55 -10.29
C ASP A 103 36.58 29.55 -10.99
N SER A 104 36.58 29.36 -12.31
CA SER A 104 35.35 29.49 -13.07
C SER A 104 34.48 28.32 -12.67
N PHE A 105 33.43 28.58 -11.89
CA PHE A 105 32.46 27.56 -11.56
C PHE A 105 31.93 26.99 -12.88
N LEU A 106 32.01 25.68 -13.06
CA LEU A 106 31.30 25.01 -14.14
C LEU A 106 29.79 25.20 -13.90
N PHE A 107 28.97 25.10 -14.95
CA PHE A 107 27.51 25.14 -14.78
C PHE A 107 27.07 24.12 -13.74
N HIS A 108 26.22 24.55 -12.80
CA HIS A 108 25.75 23.70 -11.72
C HIS A 108 24.42 24.12 -11.11
N SER A 109 23.75 23.13 -10.51
CA SER A 109 22.69 23.35 -9.53
C SER A 109 23.34 23.47 -8.14
N ASP A 110 22.97 24.52 -7.41
CA ASP A 110 23.44 24.78 -6.05
C ASP A 110 23.03 23.60 -5.14
N MET A 111 23.98 23.11 -4.34
CA MET A 111 23.74 22.07 -3.33
C MET A 111 23.17 20.74 -3.85
N SER A 112 23.32 20.44 -5.14
CA SER A 112 22.89 19.14 -5.71
C SER A 112 23.60 17.90 -5.12
N TRP A 113 24.59 18.10 -4.23
CA TRP A 113 25.26 17.07 -3.45
C TRP A 113 24.61 16.81 -2.08
N ARG A 114 23.48 17.47 -1.78
CA ARG A 114 22.67 17.20 -0.58
C ARG A 114 21.49 16.30 -0.92
N VAL A 115 21.18 15.37 -0.02
CA VAL A 115 19.97 14.54 -0.08
C VAL A 115 18.70 15.39 -0.23
N ASN A 116 18.68 16.57 0.41
CA ASN A 116 17.70 17.63 0.26
C ASN A 116 18.32 18.82 -0.48
N PRO A 117 18.22 18.91 -1.81
CA PRO A 117 18.72 20.09 -2.52
C PRO A 117 17.94 21.34 -2.12
N SER A 118 18.64 22.47 -2.11
CA SER A 118 18.02 23.77 -1.84
C SER A 118 17.07 24.13 -2.98
N ARG A 119 16.01 24.91 -2.67
CA ARG A 119 14.94 25.26 -3.61
C ARG A 119 15.27 26.47 -4.45
N ALA A 120 15.76 27.52 -3.82
CA ALA A 120 16.05 28.77 -4.52
C ALA A 120 17.20 29.51 -3.84
N SER A 121 17.93 30.28 -4.64
CA SER A 121 18.99 31.16 -4.18
C SER A 121 18.62 32.60 -4.52
N VAL A 122 18.73 33.48 -3.53
CA VAL A 122 18.57 34.94 -3.66
C VAL A 122 19.94 35.56 -3.53
N LEU A 123 20.43 36.23 -4.57
CA LEU A 123 21.78 36.79 -4.65
C LEU A 123 21.72 38.29 -4.93
N CYS A 124 22.46 39.07 -4.13
CA CYS A 124 22.55 40.52 -4.26
C CYS A 124 23.98 40.98 -4.55
N GLY A 125 24.14 41.87 -5.54
CA GLY A 125 25.43 42.49 -5.87
C GLY A 125 25.82 43.58 -4.88
N PHE A 126 26.85 43.37 -4.06
CA PHE A 126 27.25 44.31 -3.00
C PHE A 126 28.52 45.11 -3.33
N ILE A 127 29.60 44.43 -3.68
CA ILE A 127 30.82 45.02 -4.28
C ILE A 127 31.03 44.34 -5.61
N LEU A 128 31.17 45.13 -6.68
CA LEU A 128 31.33 44.63 -8.03
C LEU A 128 32.61 45.19 -8.66
N PRO A 129 33.29 44.41 -9.50
CA PRO A 129 34.38 44.91 -10.32
C PRO A 129 33.85 45.94 -11.34
N PRO A 130 34.72 46.79 -11.94
CA PRO A 130 34.31 47.76 -12.95
C PRO A 130 33.69 47.14 -14.21
N SER A 131 34.05 45.90 -14.55
CA SER A 131 33.52 45.14 -15.68
C SER A 131 33.72 43.64 -15.45
N GLY A 132 32.86 42.80 -16.05
CA GLY A 132 32.89 41.35 -15.90
C GLY A 132 32.24 40.87 -14.60
N GLY A 133 32.35 39.57 -14.30
CA GLY A 133 31.77 38.98 -13.09
C GLY A 133 30.30 38.61 -13.23
N ASN A 134 29.85 38.39 -14.47
CA ASN A 134 28.48 38.06 -14.81
C ASN A 134 28.08 36.70 -14.23
N THR A 135 26.78 36.53 -13.95
CA THR A 135 26.21 35.23 -13.62
C THR A 135 25.41 34.73 -14.81
N CYS A 136 25.73 33.53 -15.28
CA CYS A 136 25.08 32.92 -16.43
C CYS A 136 24.25 31.71 -15.99
N PHE A 137 23.15 31.46 -16.69
CA PHE A 137 22.15 30.45 -16.37
C PHE A 137 21.78 29.63 -17.61
N GLN A 138 21.47 28.36 -17.40
CA GLN A 138 20.91 27.44 -18.38
C GLN A 138 19.62 26.83 -17.84
N ASN A 139 18.61 26.69 -18.69
CA ASN A 139 17.33 26.10 -18.31
C ASN A 139 17.39 24.57 -18.37
N ALA A 140 17.21 23.90 -17.23
CA ALA A 140 17.34 22.45 -17.11
C ALA A 140 16.24 21.66 -17.85
N ASN A 141 15.04 22.24 -18.02
CA ASN A 141 13.99 21.67 -18.86
C ASN A 141 14.37 21.76 -20.35
N GLN A 142 14.91 22.89 -20.78
CA GLN A 142 15.36 23.06 -22.16
C GLN A 142 16.54 22.14 -22.47
N MET A 143 17.49 22.00 -21.56
CA MET A 143 18.59 21.04 -21.65
C MET A 143 18.07 19.61 -21.89
N TYR A 144 17.07 19.18 -21.10
CA TYR A 144 16.40 17.89 -21.31
C TYR A 144 15.71 17.78 -22.68
N ARG A 145 14.98 18.82 -23.10
CA ARG A 145 14.27 18.88 -24.39
C ARG A 145 15.20 18.87 -25.60
N ASN A 146 16.44 19.30 -25.46
CA ASN A 146 17.43 19.26 -26.55
C ASN A 146 17.97 17.84 -26.80
N LEU A 147 17.90 16.95 -25.80
CA LEU A 147 18.37 15.58 -25.95
C LEU A 147 17.57 14.82 -27.00
N SER A 148 18.24 13.96 -27.75
CA SER A 148 17.57 13.01 -28.64
C SER A 148 16.65 12.07 -27.84
N PRO A 149 15.57 11.54 -28.44
CA PRO A 149 14.68 10.59 -27.76
C PRO A 149 15.43 9.41 -27.14
N GLU A 150 16.45 8.89 -27.82
CA GLU A 150 17.26 7.76 -27.37
C GLU A 150 18.05 8.10 -26.10
N LEU A 151 18.64 9.30 -26.02
CA LEU A 151 19.34 9.74 -24.81
C LEU A 151 18.38 10.02 -23.66
N ARG A 152 17.17 10.55 -23.92
CA ARG A 152 16.17 10.75 -22.86
C ARG A 152 15.76 9.42 -22.24
N GLU A 153 15.42 8.44 -23.08
CA GLU A 153 15.03 7.10 -22.65
C GLU A 153 16.14 6.45 -21.82
N GLN A 154 17.38 6.52 -22.32
CA GLN A 154 18.54 6.00 -21.59
C GLN A 154 18.70 6.64 -20.21
N LEU A 155 18.43 7.94 -20.07
CA LEU A 155 18.59 8.66 -18.80
C LEU A 155 17.45 8.46 -17.79
N HIS A 156 16.25 8.05 -18.21
CA HIS A 156 15.10 7.89 -17.30
C HIS A 156 15.36 6.86 -16.21
N GLY A 157 16.14 5.81 -16.48
CA GLY A 157 16.56 4.80 -15.50
C GLY A 157 17.81 5.15 -14.69
N ILE A 158 18.58 6.16 -15.11
CA ILE A 158 19.92 6.41 -14.55
C ILE A 158 19.84 7.32 -13.33
N SER A 159 20.65 7.02 -12.31
CA SER A 159 20.96 7.94 -11.21
C SER A 159 22.39 8.43 -11.32
N ALA A 160 22.69 9.56 -10.70
CA ALA A 160 24.01 10.15 -10.66
C ALA A 160 24.44 10.45 -9.22
N LEU A 161 25.72 10.21 -8.92
CA LEU A 161 26.36 10.62 -7.68
C LEU A 161 26.82 12.07 -7.81
N HIS A 162 26.45 12.90 -6.84
CA HIS A 162 26.88 14.28 -6.71
C HIS A 162 27.77 14.41 -5.47
N SER A 163 28.91 15.11 -5.59
CA SER A 163 29.88 15.28 -4.49
C SER A 163 30.35 16.73 -4.39
N LEU A 164 30.30 17.26 -3.17
CA LEU A 164 30.84 18.57 -2.84
C LEU A 164 32.36 18.61 -3.06
N GLN A 165 33.09 17.67 -2.47
CA GLN A 165 34.56 17.67 -2.50
C GLN A 165 35.09 17.49 -3.92
N LYS A 166 34.52 16.57 -4.70
CA LYS A 166 34.94 16.34 -6.09
C LYS A 166 34.62 17.55 -6.97
N GLY A 167 33.49 18.22 -6.76
CA GLY A 167 33.16 19.45 -7.47
C GLY A 167 34.15 20.58 -7.15
N TYR A 168 34.45 20.81 -5.86
CA TYR A 168 35.42 21.83 -5.46
C TYR A 168 36.85 21.52 -5.94
N ALA A 169 37.24 20.25 -6.02
CA ALA A 169 38.51 19.84 -6.61
C ALA A 169 38.60 20.18 -8.12
N ARG A 170 37.50 20.08 -8.87
CA ARG A 170 37.45 20.44 -10.32
C ARG A 170 37.64 21.94 -10.57
N VAL A 171 37.38 22.76 -9.56
CA VAL A 171 37.57 24.21 -9.60
C VAL A 171 38.75 24.65 -8.72
N ASN A 172 39.77 23.79 -8.57
CA ASN A 172 41.03 24.07 -7.86
C ASN A 172 40.88 24.56 -6.40
N ARG A 173 39.80 24.17 -5.71
CA ARG A 173 39.55 24.45 -4.29
C ARG A 173 39.43 23.17 -3.43
N PRO A 174 40.30 22.17 -3.58
CA PRO A 174 40.16 20.91 -2.84
C PRO A 174 40.29 21.09 -1.32
N ASP A 175 41.07 22.07 -0.85
CA ASP A 175 41.34 22.29 0.57
C ASP A 175 40.20 23.02 1.30
N ASP A 176 39.26 23.64 0.57
CA ASP A 176 38.11 24.34 1.13
C ASP A 176 37.04 23.38 1.69
N VAL A 177 37.16 22.08 1.37
CA VAL A 177 36.19 21.04 1.76
C VAL A 177 36.90 19.95 2.57
N THR A 178 36.72 20.01 3.90
CA THR A 178 37.34 19.03 4.81
C THR A 178 36.56 17.71 4.92
N ASN A 179 35.23 17.76 4.73
CA ASN A 179 34.34 16.60 4.77
C ASN A 179 33.50 16.57 3.51
N ASP A 180 33.57 15.47 2.76
CA ASP A 180 32.75 15.33 1.56
C ASP A 180 31.29 15.09 1.95
N VAL A 181 30.39 15.75 1.24
CA VAL A 181 28.95 15.53 1.32
C VAL A 181 28.51 15.08 -0.05
N GLN A 182 27.81 13.96 -0.09
CA GLN A 182 27.39 13.32 -1.31
C GLN A 182 25.91 13.00 -1.29
N ALA A 183 25.29 12.99 -2.47
CA ALA A 183 23.93 12.56 -2.66
C ALA A 183 23.77 11.89 -4.03
N ILE A 184 22.82 10.98 -4.12
CA ILE A 184 22.45 10.32 -5.37
C ILE A 184 21.09 10.88 -5.80
N HIS A 185 21.01 11.35 -7.04
CA HIS A 185 19.77 11.85 -7.64
C HIS A 185 19.51 11.19 -9.00
N PRO A 186 18.25 11.05 -9.42
CA PRO A 186 17.93 10.67 -10.79
C PRO A 186 18.57 11.63 -11.80
N ALA A 187 19.06 11.11 -12.93
CA ALA A 187 19.63 11.93 -14.00
C ALA A 187 18.56 12.85 -14.64
N VAL A 188 17.29 12.41 -14.62
CA VAL A 188 16.13 13.22 -14.99
C VAL A 188 15.13 13.22 -13.84
N ILE A 189 14.76 14.41 -13.36
CA ILE A 189 13.83 14.59 -12.25
C ILE A 189 12.55 15.27 -12.72
N LYS A 190 11.47 15.12 -11.95
CA LYS A 190 10.30 16.01 -12.02
C LYS A 190 10.58 17.27 -11.21
N HIS A 191 10.29 18.43 -11.77
CA HIS A 191 10.27 19.66 -10.97
C HIS A 191 9.22 19.52 -9.86
N PRO A 192 9.57 19.76 -8.57
CA PRO A 192 8.66 19.50 -7.45
C PRO A 192 7.30 20.20 -7.52
N ASP A 193 7.26 21.45 -8.00
CA ASP A 193 6.03 22.24 -8.06
C ASP A 193 5.31 22.20 -9.42
N THR A 194 6.04 22.07 -10.53
CA THR A 194 5.48 22.18 -11.88
C THR A 194 5.36 20.85 -12.59
N GLY A 195 6.00 19.79 -12.07
CA GLY A 195 6.00 18.45 -12.66
C GLY A 195 6.81 18.30 -13.95
N VAL A 196 7.36 19.38 -14.51
CA VAL A 196 8.07 19.31 -15.79
C VAL A 196 9.38 18.54 -15.66
N PRO A 197 9.82 17.80 -16.70
CA PRO A 197 11.07 17.05 -16.66
C PRO A 197 12.30 17.97 -16.70
N LEU A 198 13.29 17.71 -15.87
CA LEU A 198 14.53 18.47 -15.77
C LEU A 198 15.74 17.54 -15.90
N LEU A 199 16.73 17.92 -16.70
CA LEU A 199 18.03 17.27 -16.67
C LEU A 199 18.76 17.68 -15.38
N TYR A 200 19.00 16.73 -14.48
CA TYR A 200 19.62 16.97 -13.17
C TYR A 200 21.06 16.47 -13.09
N LEU A 201 21.77 16.51 -14.22
CA LEU A 201 23.21 16.28 -14.30
C LEU A 201 23.91 17.61 -14.52
N ASN A 202 25.00 17.87 -13.79
CA ASN A 202 25.77 19.09 -13.99
C ASN A 202 27.29 18.85 -14.03
N PRO A 203 28.03 19.58 -14.89
CA PRO A 203 29.48 19.36 -15.04
C PRO A 203 30.30 19.57 -13.76
N ASN A 204 29.80 20.36 -12.80
CA ASN A 204 30.56 20.64 -11.59
C ASN A 204 30.49 19.50 -10.57
N PHE A 205 29.29 19.17 -10.08
CA PHE A 205 29.10 18.28 -8.94
C PHE A 205 28.80 16.84 -9.31
N THR A 206 28.33 16.55 -10.53
CA THR A 206 28.07 15.17 -10.96
C THR A 206 29.38 14.41 -11.16
N VAL A 207 29.59 13.36 -10.37
CA VAL A 207 30.82 12.55 -10.35
C VAL A 207 30.73 11.37 -11.32
N SER A 208 29.68 10.57 -11.17
CA SER A 208 29.51 9.32 -11.90
C SER A 208 28.02 8.96 -12.02
N LEU A 209 27.70 8.18 -13.04
CA LEU A 209 26.40 7.55 -13.21
C LEU A 209 26.40 6.21 -12.47
N VAL A 210 25.39 5.99 -11.65
CA VAL A 210 25.27 4.81 -10.78
C VAL A 210 25.12 3.56 -11.65
N GLY A 211 25.86 2.50 -11.30
CA GLY A 211 25.83 1.23 -12.02
C GLY A 211 26.69 1.18 -13.29
N MET A 212 27.46 2.24 -13.58
CA MET A 212 28.36 2.31 -14.74
C MET A 212 29.82 2.39 -14.31
N SER A 213 30.73 1.90 -15.16
CA SER A 213 32.16 2.18 -14.99
C SER A 213 32.47 3.68 -15.20
N GLU A 214 33.61 4.14 -14.71
CA GLU A 214 34.05 5.53 -14.87
C GLU A 214 34.12 5.96 -16.34
N GLN A 215 34.61 5.07 -17.21
CA GLN A 215 34.72 5.33 -18.64
C GLN A 215 33.34 5.48 -19.29
N GLU A 216 32.44 4.50 -19.08
CA GLU A 216 31.08 4.52 -19.63
C GLU A 216 30.29 5.75 -19.13
N SER A 217 30.40 6.04 -17.84
CA SER A 217 29.79 7.21 -17.22
C SER A 217 30.28 8.50 -17.88
N THR A 218 31.59 8.62 -18.12
CA THR A 218 32.19 9.81 -18.74
C THR A 218 31.76 9.97 -20.19
N GLU A 219 31.78 8.90 -20.96
CA GLU A 219 31.35 8.90 -22.37
C GLU A 219 29.88 9.29 -22.51
N LEU A 220 29.00 8.75 -21.67
CA LEU A 220 27.58 9.10 -21.69
C LEU A 220 27.35 10.56 -21.25
N MET A 221 27.96 11.01 -20.15
CA MET A 221 27.84 12.40 -19.71
C MET A 221 28.32 13.39 -20.77
N ASN A 222 29.41 13.09 -21.48
CA ASN A 222 29.90 13.94 -22.58
C ASN A 222 28.87 14.06 -23.70
N ARG A 223 28.28 12.94 -24.15
CA ARG A 223 27.21 12.95 -25.16
C ARG A 223 25.99 13.74 -24.71
N VAL A 224 25.60 13.59 -23.44
CA VAL A 224 24.47 14.32 -22.85
C VAL A 224 24.75 15.81 -22.85
N PHE A 225 25.90 16.25 -22.34
CA PHE A 225 26.23 17.68 -22.27
C PHE A 225 26.47 18.30 -23.65
N GLU A 226 26.99 17.54 -24.62
CA GLU A 226 27.15 18.01 -26.01
C GLU A 226 25.80 18.33 -26.66
N GLN A 227 24.77 17.51 -26.43
CA GLN A 227 23.42 17.76 -26.96
C GLN A 227 22.60 18.74 -26.11
N ALA A 228 22.71 18.64 -24.78
CA ALA A 228 21.93 19.46 -23.86
C ALA A 228 22.28 20.94 -23.97
N ASN A 229 23.54 21.27 -24.23
CA ASN A 229 24.03 22.64 -24.27
C ASN A 229 23.84 23.29 -25.65
N GLY A 230 22.90 24.24 -25.74
CA GLY A 230 22.72 25.09 -26.92
C GLY A 230 23.37 26.48 -26.77
N PRO A 231 24.06 27.02 -27.79
CA PRO A 231 24.74 28.32 -27.70
C PRO A 231 23.80 29.52 -27.50
N ASP A 232 22.56 29.44 -28.00
CA ASP A 232 21.57 30.53 -27.91
C ASP A 232 20.64 30.44 -26.68
N GLN A 233 20.97 29.58 -25.71
CA GLN A 233 20.09 29.22 -24.59
C GLN A 233 20.66 29.59 -23.22
N VAL A 234 21.71 30.41 -23.17
CA VAL A 234 22.32 30.88 -21.93
C VAL A 234 21.85 32.31 -21.63
N LEU A 235 21.23 32.51 -20.46
CA LEU A 235 20.95 33.83 -19.92
C LEU A 235 22.16 34.31 -19.12
N CYS A 236 22.78 35.44 -19.49
CA CYS A 236 23.85 36.05 -18.67
C CYS A 236 23.43 37.41 -18.14
N HIS A 237 23.34 37.53 -16.81
CA HIS A 237 23.07 38.78 -16.13
C HIS A 237 24.38 39.55 -15.86
N SER A 238 24.44 40.77 -16.38
CA SER A 238 25.49 41.73 -16.07
C SER A 238 25.07 42.57 -14.87
N TRP A 239 25.85 42.49 -13.79
CA TRP A 239 25.48 43.03 -12.50
C TRP A 239 25.56 44.55 -12.42
N THR A 240 24.53 45.17 -11.85
CA THR A 240 24.56 46.50 -11.26
C THR A 240 24.53 46.38 -9.74
N LYS A 241 25.21 47.31 -9.04
CA LYS A 241 25.22 47.29 -7.57
C LYS A 241 23.79 47.42 -7.02
N GLY A 242 23.40 46.49 -6.16
CA GLY A 242 22.05 46.40 -5.60
C GLY A 242 21.06 45.59 -6.42
N ASP A 243 21.44 45.06 -7.59
CA ASP A 243 20.61 44.07 -8.29
C ASP A 243 20.39 42.86 -7.38
N VAL A 244 19.15 42.36 -7.37
CA VAL A 244 18.76 41.12 -6.70
C VAL A 244 18.34 40.12 -7.77
N VAL A 245 19.03 38.99 -7.84
CA VAL A 245 18.68 37.87 -8.72
C VAL A 245 18.24 36.70 -7.87
N ILE A 246 17.10 36.12 -8.25
CA ILE A 246 16.55 34.91 -7.67
C ILE A 246 16.56 33.85 -8.75
N TRP A 247 17.02 32.64 -8.45
CA TRP A 247 16.89 31.51 -9.36
C TRP A 247 16.38 30.28 -8.64
N ASP A 248 15.67 29.45 -9.41
CA ASP A 248 15.21 28.13 -9.01
C ASP A 248 16.36 27.12 -9.16
N ASN A 249 16.79 26.52 -8.05
CA ASN A 249 17.93 25.60 -8.05
C ASN A 249 17.65 24.27 -8.75
N PHE A 250 16.38 23.92 -9.01
CA PHE A 250 16.04 22.74 -9.82
C PHE A 250 15.95 23.11 -11.30
N GLY A 251 15.18 24.15 -11.62
CA GLY A 251 14.87 24.56 -12.98
C GLY A 251 16.03 25.15 -13.77
N VAL A 252 17.09 25.61 -13.11
CA VAL A 252 18.29 26.12 -13.80
C VAL A 252 19.62 25.60 -13.25
N GLN A 253 20.61 25.56 -14.13
CA GLN A 253 22.03 25.52 -13.75
C GLN A 253 22.62 26.92 -13.90
N HIS A 254 23.63 27.24 -13.12
CA HIS A 254 24.28 28.55 -13.17
C HIS A 254 25.80 28.47 -13.06
N LEU A 255 26.47 29.53 -13.50
CA LEU A 255 27.90 29.75 -13.28
C LEU A 255 28.20 31.23 -13.03
N ALA A 256 29.27 31.49 -12.30
CA ALA A 256 29.85 32.82 -12.18
C ALA A 256 31.05 32.94 -13.13
N ARG A 257 31.03 33.93 -14.03
CA ARG A 257 32.15 34.21 -14.93
C ARG A 257 33.26 34.91 -14.17
N ALA A 258 34.47 34.45 -14.40
CA ALA A 258 35.69 34.96 -13.78
C ALA A 258 36.49 35.86 -14.73
N ASP A 259 35.79 36.76 -15.41
CA ASP A 259 36.33 37.63 -16.45
C ASP A 259 36.55 39.07 -15.97
N TYR A 260 37.00 39.24 -14.71
CA TYR A 260 37.16 40.54 -14.07
C TYR A 260 38.41 40.62 -13.18
N LEU A 261 38.83 41.85 -12.89
CA LEU A 261 39.89 42.17 -11.92
C LEU A 261 39.29 42.85 -10.69
N GLY A 262 39.88 42.59 -9.52
CA GLY A 262 39.46 43.18 -8.24
C GLY A 262 38.43 42.35 -7.46
N LEU A 263 37.93 42.95 -6.36
CA LEU A 263 37.00 42.29 -5.44
C LEU A 263 35.58 42.24 -6.00
N ARG A 264 34.98 41.05 -5.99
CA ARG A 264 33.55 40.84 -6.13
C ARG A 264 33.01 40.24 -4.83
N ARG A 265 32.04 40.92 -4.22
CA ARG A 265 31.35 40.48 -3.00
C ARG A 265 29.85 40.45 -3.26
N MET A 266 29.24 39.29 -3.02
CA MET A 266 27.80 39.07 -3.12
C MET A 266 27.24 38.66 -1.77
N HIS A 267 25.98 39.03 -1.50
CA HIS A 267 25.22 38.47 -0.39
C HIS A 267 24.22 37.45 -0.92
N ARG A 268 24.25 36.24 -0.38
CA ARG A 268 23.34 35.15 -0.76
C ARG A 268 22.49 34.70 0.40
N VAL A 269 21.20 34.52 0.15
CA VAL A 269 20.28 33.81 1.03
C VAL A 269 19.76 32.60 0.27
N VAL A 270 19.78 31.44 0.90
CA VAL A 270 19.36 30.18 0.28
C VAL A 270 18.11 29.67 1.00
N ALA A 271 17.11 29.25 0.24
CA ALA A 271 15.91 28.63 0.74
C ALA A 271 15.97 27.11 0.52
N HIS A 272 15.54 26.34 1.51
CA HIS A 272 15.46 24.90 1.43
C HIS A 272 14.15 24.39 2.03
N ASP A 273 13.85 23.14 1.71
CA ASP A 273 12.79 22.38 2.35
C ASP A 273 13.40 21.07 2.88
N PRO A 274 13.39 20.83 4.21
CA PRO A 274 14.00 19.65 4.81
C PRO A 274 13.31 18.33 4.42
N HIS A 275 12.10 18.40 3.86
CA HIS A 275 11.35 17.23 3.41
C HIS A 275 11.47 17.02 1.91
N LEU A 276 11.86 18.05 1.14
CA LEU A 276 11.94 17.98 -0.31
C LEU A 276 13.05 17.06 -0.80
N ARG A 277 12.70 16.14 -1.68
CA ARG A 277 13.61 15.19 -2.32
C ARG A 277 13.34 15.16 -3.81
N THR A 278 14.37 14.85 -4.60
CA THR A 278 14.19 14.69 -6.04
C THR A 278 13.32 13.45 -6.33
N GLU A 279 12.38 13.61 -7.26
CA GLU A 279 11.57 12.52 -7.78
C GLU A 279 12.02 12.21 -9.21
N ARG A 280 12.17 10.92 -9.54
CA ARG A 280 12.56 10.49 -10.89
C ARG A 280 11.47 10.83 -11.91
N TYR A 281 11.90 11.30 -13.07
CA TYR A 281 11.03 11.37 -14.25
C TYR A 281 11.19 10.10 -15.09
N VAL A 282 10.08 9.43 -15.40
CA VAL A 282 10.03 8.11 -16.07
C VAL A 282 9.44 8.19 -17.50
N GLY A 283 9.53 9.36 -18.14
CA GLY A 283 8.92 9.57 -19.46
C GLY A 283 7.42 9.95 -19.40
N GLU A 284 6.86 10.36 -20.54
CA GLU A 284 5.40 10.29 -20.73
C GLU A 284 5.09 8.82 -20.99
N THR A 285 4.85 8.06 -19.91
CA THR A 285 4.60 6.60 -19.94
C THR A 285 5.58 5.84 -20.84
N GLY A 286 6.76 5.51 -20.32
CA GLY A 286 7.52 4.37 -20.87
C GLY A 286 6.61 3.14 -21.00
N ASP A 287 6.90 2.23 -21.94
CA ASP A 287 6.03 1.09 -22.22
C ASP A 287 5.84 0.27 -20.93
N VAL A 288 4.68 0.42 -20.33
CA VAL A 288 4.25 -0.23 -19.08
C VAL A 288 4.40 -1.75 -19.19
N LYS A 289 4.24 -2.30 -20.38
CA LYS A 289 4.41 -3.74 -20.65
C LYS A 289 5.84 -4.19 -20.43
N GLU A 290 6.82 -3.32 -20.65
CA GLU A 290 8.23 -3.62 -20.41
C GLU A 290 8.54 -3.67 -18.91
N GLY A 291 8.02 -2.72 -18.12
CA GLY A 291 8.13 -2.75 -16.65
C GLY A 291 7.50 -4.01 -16.04
N ILE A 292 6.29 -4.38 -16.50
CA ILE A 292 5.62 -5.62 -16.08
C ILE A 292 6.43 -6.85 -16.52
N SER A 293 6.92 -6.89 -17.75
CA SER A 293 7.72 -8.01 -18.27
C SER A 293 9.03 -8.20 -17.49
N ASN A 294 9.68 -7.11 -17.06
CA ASN A 294 10.89 -7.17 -16.25
C ASN A 294 10.58 -7.73 -14.85
N ILE A 295 9.52 -7.26 -14.20
CA ILE A 295 9.06 -7.79 -12.90
C ILE A 295 8.75 -9.29 -13.02
N GLU A 296 7.98 -9.70 -14.04
CA GLU A 296 7.64 -11.10 -14.27
C GLU A 296 8.86 -11.98 -14.55
N HIS A 297 9.88 -11.44 -15.23
CA HIS A 297 11.11 -12.17 -15.54
C HIS A 297 11.85 -12.59 -14.26
N TYR A 298 12.00 -11.69 -13.29
CA TYR A 298 12.74 -11.98 -12.06
C TYR A 298 11.91 -12.78 -11.03
N ILE A 299 10.58 -12.60 -10.99
CA ILE A 299 9.69 -13.36 -10.09
C ILE A 299 9.58 -14.83 -10.49
N LYS A 300 9.69 -15.17 -11.79
CA LYS A 300 9.53 -16.56 -12.29
C LYS A 300 10.78 -17.45 -12.16
N GLN A 301 11.90 -16.95 -11.64
CA GLN A 301 13.11 -17.74 -11.50
C GLN A 301 13.07 -18.64 -10.25
N ASP A 302 13.51 -19.90 -10.37
CA ASP A 302 13.48 -20.90 -9.28
C ASP A 302 14.38 -20.56 -8.08
N ASP A 303 15.42 -19.72 -8.28
CA ASP A 303 16.32 -19.23 -7.24
C ASP A 303 16.06 -17.73 -6.99
N HIS A 304 15.05 -17.46 -6.15
CA HIS A 304 14.62 -16.10 -5.85
C HIS A 304 15.74 -15.27 -5.20
N GLN A 305 16.60 -15.87 -4.38
CA GLN A 305 17.67 -15.11 -3.71
C GLN A 305 18.68 -14.57 -4.72
N ALA A 306 19.16 -15.39 -5.65
CA ALA A 306 20.07 -14.95 -6.71
C ALA A 306 19.40 -13.96 -7.69
N SER A 307 18.12 -14.18 -8.01
CA SER A 307 17.33 -13.30 -8.88
C SER A 307 17.17 -11.89 -8.30
N TYR A 308 16.83 -11.78 -7.00
CA TYR A 308 16.70 -10.49 -6.33
C TYR A 308 18.05 -9.79 -6.12
N GLN A 309 19.15 -10.53 -5.96
CA GLN A 309 20.51 -9.96 -5.95
C GLN A 309 20.86 -9.25 -7.25
N GLU A 310 20.52 -9.85 -8.39
CA GLU A 310 20.74 -9.26 -9.72
C GLU A 310 19.76 -8.11 -9.97
N TRP A 311 18.51 -8.25 -9.54
CA TRP A 311 17.46 -7.25 -9.75
C TRP A 311 17.57 -6.00 -8.87
N ALA A 312 18.22 -6.07 -7.69
CA ALA A 312 18.29 -4.99 -6.70
C ALA A 312 18.70 -3.62 -7.27
N LEU A 313 19.60 -3.60 -8.28
CA LEU A 313 20.09 -2.36 -8.91
C LEU A 313 19.05 -1.66 -9.79
N ARG A 314 18.04 -2.39 -10.27
CA ARG A 314 16.99 -1.91 -11.21
C ARG A 314 15.58 -2.07 -10.67
N TYR A 315 15.40 -2.74 -9.54
CA TYR A 315 14.12 -3.00 -8.88
C TYR A 315 13.21 -1.76 -8.87
N GLU A 316 13.68 -0.66 -8.29
CA GLU A 316 12.93 0.59 -8.21
C GLU A 316 12.57 1.16 -9.58
N GLN A 317 13.42 0.99 -10.59
CA GLN A 317 13.12 1.45 -11.95
C GLN A 317 11.94 0.65 -12.52
N ASP A 318 11.98 -0.68 -12.40
CA ASP A 318 10.96 -1.56 -12.99
C ASP A 318 9.61 -1.46 -12.26
N VAL A 319 9.59 -1.43 -10.93
CA VAL A 319 8.32 -1.26 -10.16
C VAL A 319 7.71 0.12 -10.33
N ASN A 320 8.52 1.19 -10.38
CA ASN A 320 7.98 2.53 -10.65
C ASN A 320 7.51 2.67 -12.11
N GLN A 321 8.19 2.05 -13.08
CA GLN A 321 7.73 1.99 -14.48
C GLN A 321 6.42 1.22 -14.64
N ALA A 322 6.18 0.21 -13.80
CA ALA A 322 4.90 -0.51 -13.77
C ALA A 322 3.75 0.30 -13.12
N GLY A 323 4.04 1.38 -12.39
CA GLY A 323 3.02 2.16 -11.68
C GLY A 323 2.58 1.53 -10.36
N TYR A 324 3.54 0.96 -9.61
CA TYR A 324 3.32 0.28 -8.33
C TYR A 324 2.95 1.27 -7.19
N LYS A 325 1.68 1.27 -6.76
CA LYS A 325 1.13 2.22 -5.78
C LYS A 325 1.00 1.67 -4.35
N ILE A 326 1.22 0.37 -4.16
CA ILE A 326 0.95 -0.34 -2.90
C ILE A 326 1.75 0.22 -1.70
N PRO A 327 3.06 0.53 -1.82
CA PRO A 327 3.83 1.11 -0.70
C PRO A 327 3.25 2.42 -0.16
N ALA A 328 2.83 3.32 -1.06
CA ALA A 328 2.25 4.61 -0.65
C ALA A 328 0.94 4.41 0.12
N ILE A 329 0.06 3.55 -0.38
CA ILE A 329 -1.24 3.29 0.25
C ILE A 329 -1.05 2.57 1.60
N ALA A 330 -0.18 1.55 1.66
CA ALA A 330 0.06 0.79 2.90
C ALA A 330 0.68 1.65 4.00
N THR A 331 1.62 2.52 3.67
CA THR A 331 2.28 3.41 4.64
C THR A 331 1.35 4.53 5.13
N ASP A 332 0.48 5.07 4.27
CA ASP A 332 -0.56 6.02 4.65
C ASP A 332 -1.60 5.40 5.60
N ILE A 333 -2.04 4.18 5.30
CA ILE A 333 -2.95 3.42 6.16
C ILE A 333 -2.28 3.13 7.51
N LEU A 334 -1.05 2.62 7.52
CA LEU A 334 -0.32 2.35 8.76
C LEU A 334 -0.25 3.60 9.66
N ALA A 335 0.17 4.74 9.10
CA ALA A 335 0.28 5.99 9.86
C ALA A 335 -1.07 6.48 10.40
N GLN A 336 -2.14 6.34 9.60
CA GLN A 336 -3.50 6.70 10.02
C GLN A 336 -3.96 5.90 11.24
N TYR A 337 -3.66 4.61 11.30
CA TYR A 337 -4.08 3.73 12.39
C TYR A 337 -3.14 3.75 13.59
N LEU A 338 -1.83 3.91 13.37
CA LEU A 338 -0.84 4.11 14.45
C LEU A 338 -1.28 5.28 15.35
N GLY A 339 -1.59 6.44 14.77
CA GLY A 339 -2.00 7.63 15.54
C GLY A 339 -3.35 7.50 16.27
N LYS A 340 -4.17 6.50 15.93
CA LYS A 340 -5.46 6.24 16.58
C LYS A 340 -5.35 5.19 17.68
N LEU A 341 -4.51 4.17 17.48
CA LEU A 341 -4.56 2.93 18.23
C LEU A 341 -3.34 2.68 19.10
N VAL A 342 -2.20 3.29 18.78
CA VAL A 342 -0.95 3.14 19.51
C VAL A 342 -0.62 4.46 20.19
N GLN A 343 -0.53 4.45 21.53
CA GLN A 343 -0.30 5.65 22.34
C GLN A 343 1.19 5.84 22.62
N THR A 344 1.98 6.15 21.59
CA THR A 344 3.42 6.46 21.72
C THR A 344 3.82 7.56 20.74
N ASP A 345 4.72 8.44 21.19
CA ASP A 345 5.26 9.53 20.37
C ASP A 345 6.38 9.06 19.41
N GLU A 346 6.92 7.85 19.62
CA GLU A 346 8.01 7.28 18.82
C GLU A 346 7.82 5.76 18.64
N PRO A 347 6.87 5.32 17.78
CA PRO A 347 6.56 3.91 17.61
C PRO A 347 7.72 3.16 16.94
N ARG A 348 8.06 1.98 17.46
CA ARG A 348 9.03 1.06 16.85
C ARG A 348 8.36 0.24 15.77
N ILE A 349 8.86 0.32 14.55
CA ILE A 349 8.26 -0.34 13.38
C ILE A 349 9.27 -1.31 12.77
N LEU A 350 8.85 -2.55 12.53
CA LEU A 350 9.61 -3.51 11.73
C LEU A 350 9.05 -3.54 10.30
N ASP A 351 9.90 -3.27 9.32
CA ASP A 351 9.60 -3.38 7.89
C ASP A 351 10.15 -4.70 7.37
N VAL A 352 9.25 -5.65 7.09
CA VAL A 352 9.55 -6.99 6.58
C VAL A 352 9.43 -7.01 5.07
N ALA A 353 10.36 -7.70 4.41
CA ALA A 353 10.61 -7.54 2.96
C ALA A 353 10.89 -6.08 2.62
N ALA A 354 11.77 -5.45 3.43
CA ALA A 354 12.10 -4.04 3.32
C ALA A 354 12.64 -3.64 1.94
N GLY A 355 13.22 -4.60 1.20
CA GLY A 355 13.80 -4.36 -0.11
C GLY A 355 14.87 -3.26 -0.05
N THR A 356 14.81 -2.32 -0.99
CA THR A 356 15.72 -1.17 -1.02
C THR A 356 15.35 -0.04 -0.04
N GLY A 357 14.29 -0.21 0.74
CA GLY A 357 13.85 0.71 1.78
C GLY A 357 12.76 1.70 1.40
N GLN A 358 11.90 1.36 0.43
CA GLN A 358 10.89 2.29 -0.08
C GLN A 358 9.79 2.64 0.94
N ASN A 359 9.34 1.66 1.74
CA ASN A 359 8.34 1.90 2.79
C ASN A 359 8.86 2.87 3.85
N ALA A 360 10.10 2.67 4.33
CA ALA A 360 10.72 3.57 5.29
C ALA A 360 10.83 5.00 4.77
N LEU A 361 11.19 5.15 3.50
CA LEU A 361 11.25 6.47 2.89
C LEU A 361 9.90 7.19 2.94
N LEU A 362 8.80 6.48 2.65
CA LEU A 362 7.45 7.04 2.66
C LEU A 362 6.97 7.34 4.09
N LEU A 363 7.18 6.43 5.04
CA LEU A 363 6.86 6.63 6.46
C LEU A 363 7.60 7.83 7.06
N MET A 364 8.89 7.97 6.76
CA MET A 364 9.69 9.11 7.22
C MET A 364 9.26 10.43 6.56
N ARG A 365 9.02 10.44 5.25
CA ARG A 365 8.72 11.68 4.49
C ARG A 365 7.31 12.19 4.74
N ASN A 366 6.32 11.30 4.68
CA ASN A 366 4.91 11.69 4.69
C ASN A 366 4.36 11.76 6.12
N HIS A 367 4.89 10.95 7.04
CA HIS A 367 4.31 10.77 8.37
C HIS A 367 5.29 11.04 9.52
N GLY A 368 6.57 11.32 9.23
CA GLY A 368 7.58 11.66 10.24
C GLY A 368 8.01 10.48 11.13
N LEU A 369 7.69 9.25 10.75
CA LEU A 369 8.02 8.04 11.51
C LEU A 369 9.46 7.62 11.19
N THR A 370 10.33 7.58 12.21
CA THR A 370 11.79 7.42 12.00
C THR A 370 12.42 6.24 12.74
N ASN A 371 11.70 5.64 13.70
CA ASN A 371 12.20 4.49 14.47
C ASN A 371 11.85 3.16 13.77
N LEU A 372 12.57 2.91 12.68
CA LEU A 372 12.31 1.83 11.74
C LEU A 372 13.45 0.81 11.76
N GLU A 373 13.13 -0.48 11.81
CA GLU A 373 14.06 -1.59 11.61
C GLU A 373 13.71 -2.32 10.31
N ALA A 374 14.71 -2.68 9.50
CA ALA A 374 14.52 -3.42 8.25
C ALA A 374 14.79 -4.91 8.43
N MET A 375 13.97 -5.76 7.80
CA MET A 375 14.22 -7.18 7.65
C MET A 375 14.02 -7.62 6.21
N ASP A 376 14.98 -8.35 5.66
CA ASP A 376 14.91 -8.93 4.33
C ASP A 376 15.86 -10.14 4.24
N VAL A 377 15.51 -11.13 3.42
CA VAL A 377 16.35 -12.31 3.18
C VAL A 377 17.55 -11.96 2.27
N SER A 378 17.43 -10.90 1.45
CA SER A 378 18.48 -10.43 0.55
C SER A 378 19.43 -9.44 1.25
N THR A 379 20.70 -9.83 1.34
CA THR A 379 21.74 -8.95 1.89
C THR A 379 21.97 -7.72 1.01
N GLU A 380 21.80 -7.86 -0.31
CA GLU A 380 22.00 -6.85 -1.33
C GLU A 380 20.89 -5.79 -1.30
N MET A 381 19.64 -6.20 -1.10
CA MET A 381 18.53 -5.27 -0.88
C MET A 381 18.77 -4.42 0.37
N LEU A 382 19.13 -5.06 1.49
CA LEU A 382 19.45 -4.36 2.73
C LEU A 382 20.71 -3.51 2.61
N PHE A 383 21.66 -3.89 1.76
CA PHE A 383 22.81 -3.06 1.46
C PHE A 383 22.39 -1.74 0.81
N GLU A 384 21.47 -1.75 -0.15
CA GLU A 384 20.94 -0.54 -0.76
C GLU A 384 20.10 0.29 0.23
N ALA A 385 19.26 -0.37 1.04
CA ALA A 385 18.54 0.29 2.13
C ALA A 385 19.49 0.95 3.17
N ARG A 386 20.65 0.32 3.44
CA ARG A 386 21.68 0.85 4.33
C ARG A 386 22.41 2.05 3.73
N ARG A 387 22.68 2.06 2.43
CA ARG A 387 23.27 3.22 1.73
C ARG A 387 22.39 4.46 1.82
N ARG A 388 21.09 4.29 2.03
CA ARG A 388 20.10 5.36 2.17
C ARG A 388 19.90 5.82 3.62
N GLU A 389 20.54 5.16 4.60
CA GLU A 389 20.48 5.47 6.05
C GLU A 389 19.03 5.57 6.59
N LEU A 390 18.14 4.67 6.15
CA LEU A 390 16.70 4.75 6.45
C LEU A 390 16.25 4.02 7.72
N TYR A 391 17.04 3.07 8.22
CA TYR A 391 16.67 2.21 9.34
C TYR A 391 17.71 2.28 10.45
N CYS A 392 17.25 2.17 11.70
CA CYS A 392 18.12 2.14 12.87
C CYS A 392 18.77 0.76 13.08
N LYS A 393 18.19 -0.30 12.51
CA LYS A 393 18.72 -1.67 12.54
C LYS A 393 18.30 -2.48 11.31
N TYR A 394 19.11 -3.47 10.95
CA TYR A 394 18.94 -4.32 9.77
C TYR A 394 19.07 -5.79 10.17
N HIS A 395 18.10 -6.62 9.81
CA HIS A 395 18.04 -8.05 10.09
C HIS A 395 18.07 -8.82 8.76
N VAL A 396 19.10 -9.65 8.54
CA VAL A 396 19.18 -10.52 7.35
C VAL A 396 18.60 -11.87 7.75
N GLU A 397 17.29 -12.04 7.58
CA GLU A 397 16.56 -13.20 8.11
C GLU A 397 15.53 -13.70 7.09
N ASP A 398 15.25 -15.01 7.11
CA ASP A 398 14.18 -15.62 6.33
C ASP A 398 12.88 -15.60 7.14
N ALA A 399 11.88 -14.84 6.67
CA ALA A 399 10.58 -14.73 7.32
C ALA A 399 9.78 -16.04 7.35
N ASN A 400 10.19 -17.07 6.62
CA ASN A 400 9.62 -18.41 6.70
C ASN A 400 10.17 -19.25 7.86
N GLN A 401 11.15 -18.73 8.60
CA GLN A 401 11.71 -19.34 9.80
C GLN A 401 11.28 -18.56 11.05
N PRO A 402 11.33 -19.19 12.25
CA PRO A 402 11.18 -18.46 13.50
C PRO A 402 12.17 -17.29 13.58
N LEU A 403 11.66 -16.08 13.76
CA LEU A 403 12.45 -14.87 13.75
C LEU A 403 13.30 -14.79 15.03
N PRO A 404 14.61 -14.44 14.94
CA PRO A 404 15.48 -14.27 16.10
C PRO A 404 15.22 -12.94 16.84
N ILE A 405 13.96 -12.58 16.96
CA ILE A 405 13.44 -11.39 17.59
C ILE A 405 12.57 -11.86 18.78
N PRO A 406 12.80 -11.34 20.00
CA PRO A 406 11.95 -11.65 21.14
C PRO A 406 10.48 -11.27 20.90
N ASP A 407 9.58 -11.82 21.70
CA ASP A 407 8.16 -11.47 21.63
C ASP A 407 7.94 -9.98 21.93
N ARG A 408 6.89 -9.40 21.35
CA ARG A 408 6.32 -8.10 21.74
C ARG A 408 7.31 -6.93 21.73
N GLN A 409 8.09 -6.81 20.66
CA GLN A 409 9.13 -5.78 20.52
C GLN A 409 8.66 -4.53 19.78
N TYR A 410 7.77 -4.70 18.79
CA TYR A 410 7.38 -3.63 17.86
C TYR A 410 5.97 -3.13 18.12
N ASP A 411 5.78 -1.82 17.95
CA ASP A 411 4.46 -1.19 17.97
C ASP A 411 3.70 -1.43 16.66
N ALA A 412 4.45 -1.61 15.56
CA ALA A 412 3.89 -2.13 14.31
C ALA A 412 4.88 -2.99 13.52
N VAL A 413 4.34 -3.92 12.74
CA VAL A 413 5.05 -4.67 11.69
C VAL A 413 4.39 -4.36 10.35
N LEU A 414 5.18 -4.08 9.34
CA LEU A 414 4.75 -3.79 7.98
C LEU A 414 5.36 -4.84 7.04
N CYS A 415 4.56 -5.48 6.19
CA CYS A 415 5.05 -6.39 5.15
C CYS A 415 4.38 -6.05 3.82
N VAL A 416 5.12 -5.36 2.94
CA VAL A 416 4.62 -4.88 1.65
C VAL A 416 5.37 -5.53 0.49
N GLY A 417 4.66 -6.17 -0.43
CA GLY A 417 5.23 -6.79 -1.63
C GLY A 417 6.00 -8.10 -1.40
N GLY A 418 6.09 -8.60 -0.17
CA GLY A 418 6.79 -9.84 0.17
C GLY A 418 5.94 -11.12 0.21
N LEU A 419 4.62 -10.99 0.39
CA LEU A 419 3.69 -12.12 0.58
C LEU A 419 3.34 -12.79 -0.74
N LEU A 420 4.03 -13.88 -1.05
CA LEU A 420 3.88 -14.72 -2.23
C LEU A 420 4.34 -16.13 -1.84
N ALA A 421 3.65 -17.19 -2.29
CA ALA A 421 3.96 -18.58 -1.91
C ALA A 421 5.43 -18.97 -2.15
N SER A 422 6.06 -18.33 -3.14
CA SER A 422 7.44 -18.55 -3.54
C SER A 422 8.47 -17.70 -2.76
N HIS A 423 8.02 -16.72 -1.98
CA HIS A 423 8.89 -15.81 -1.21
C HIS A 423 8.59 -15.90 0.30
N ILE A 424 7.59 -15.19 0.82
CA ILE A 424 7.16 -15.27 2.23
C ILE A 424 5.80 -15.95 2.27
N ARG A 425 5.75 -17.17 2.80
CA ARG A 425 4.54 -17.99 2.92
C ARG A 425 3.64 -17.49 4.04
N ALA A 426 2.34 -17.78 3.96
CA ALA A 426 1.38 -17.40 4.99
C ALA A 426 1.77 -17.96 6.38
N GLN A 427 2.17 -19.23 6.44
CA GLN A 427 2.70 -19.88 7.65
C GLN A 427 4.17 -20.27 7.48
N PRO A 428 5.04 -20.06 8.49
CA PRO A 428 4.73 -19.50 9.82
C PRO A 428 4.78 -17.96 9.90
N ALA A 429 4.98 -17.26 8.78
CA ALA A 429 5.39 -15.86 8.79
C ALA A 429 4.40 -14.89 9.48
N LEU A 430 3.09 -15.00 9.18
CA LEU A 430 2.10 -14.07 9.74
C LEU A 430 1.97 -14.22 11.26
N GLU A 431 2.06 -15.45 11.76
CA GLU A 431 2.06 -15.73 13.21
C GLU A 431 3.30 -15.15 13.89
N GLU A 432 4.48 -15.27 13.27
CA GLU A 432 5.71 -14.63 13.73
C GLU A 432 5.61 -13.10 13.74
N PHE A 433 4.97 -12.50 12.73
CA PHE A 433 4.73 -11.05 12.69
C PHE A 433 3.85 -10.59 13.86
N ILE A 434 2.81 -11.36 14.19
CA ILE A 434 1.98 -11.07 15.36
C ILE A 434 2.79 -11.27 16.66
N ARG A 435 3.54 -12.37 16.79
CA ARG A 435 4.35 -12.67 17.99
C ARG A 435 5.34 -11.57 18.34
N VAL A 436 6.04 -11.00 17.35
CA VAL A 436 7.01 -9.92 17.59
C VAL A 436 6.35 -8.55 17.79
N THR A 437 5.05 -8.43 17.52
CA THR A 437 4.25 -7.22 17.74
C THR A 437 3.75 -7.16 19.17
N LYS A 438 3.77 -5.98 19.80
CA LYS A 438 3.24 -5.77 21.15
C LYS A 438 1.73 -6.02 21.16
N ASP A 439 1.20 -6.43 22.31
CA ASP A 439 -0.25 -6.50 22.53
C ASP A 439 -0.90 -5.15 22.19
N GLY A 440 -1.90 -5.17 21.30
CA GLY A 440 -2.57 -3.97 20.79
C GLY A 440 -1.82 -3.23 19.67
N GLY A 441 -0.60 -3.66 19.30
CA GLY A 441 0.18 -3.17 18.17
C GLY A 441 -0.38 -3.64 16.83
N LEU A 442 0.12 -3.07 15.73
CA LEU A 442 -0.46 -3.25 14.40
C LEU A 442 0.41 -4.13 13.49
N VAL A 443 -0.22 -4.98 12.68
CA VAL A 443 0.44 -5.68 11.58
C VAL A 443 -0.24 -5.30 10.27
N VAL A 444 0.51 -4.71 9.34
CA VAL A 444 0.00 -4.25 8.04
C VAL A 444 0.57 -5.12 6.93
N LEU A 445 -0.32 -5.80 6.21
CA LEU A 445 0.02 -6.80 5.20
C LEU A 445 -0.52 -6.36 3.85
N SER A 446 0.30 -6.39 2.79
CA SER A 446 -0.18 -6.26 1.42
C SER A 446 -0.11 -7.61 0.69
N MET A 447 -1.20 -8.02 0.05
CA MET A 447 -1.30 -9.27 -0.71
C MET A 447 -2.13 -9.09 -1.98
N ARG A 448 -2.01 -10.01 -2.93
CA ARG A 448 -2.89 -10.05 -4.12
C ARG A 448 -4.20 -10.75 -3.77
N GLU A 449 -5.32 -10.28 -4.32
CA GLU A 449 -6.65 -10.85 -4.04
C GLU A 449 -6.77 -12.33 -4.46
N ALA A 450 -6.03 -12.75 -5.48
CA ALA A 450 -6.01 -14.13 -5.95
C ALA A 450 -5.28 -15.14 -5.04
N GLU A 451 -4.55 -14.67 -4.01
CA GLU A 451 -3.70 -15.52 -3.16
C GLU A 451 -4.48 -15.96 -1.90
N SER A 452 -5.37 -16.94 -2.07
CA SER A 452 -6.32 -17.39 -1.03
C SER A 452 -5.66 -17.91 0.26
N GLU A 453 -4.39 -18.33 0.24
CA GLU A 453 -3.69 -18.81 1.42
C GLU A 453 -3.45 -17.73 2.49
N TYR A 454 -3.23 -16.47 2.10
CA TYR A 454 -2.96 -15.38 3.06
C TYR A 454 -4.24 -14.88 3.72
N THR A 455 -5.31 -14.70 2.93
CA THR A 455 -6.64 -14.40 3.45
C THR A 455 -7.10 -15.49 4.40
N ALA A 456 -6.75 -16.74 4.08
CA ALA A 456 -7.01 -17.87 4.93
C ALA A 456 -6.29 -17.83 6.28
N GLU A 457 -5.00 -17.50 6.26
CA GLU A 457 -4.23 -17.37 7.50
C GLU A 457 -4.67 -16.16 8.33
N VAL A 458 -4.98 -15.03 7.70
CA VAL A 458 -5.56 -13.87 8.40
C VAL A 458 -6.86 -14.27 9.11
N SER A 459 -7.74 -14.97 8.41
CA SER A 459 -9.01 -15.45 8.97
C SER A 459 -8.80 -16.45 10.10
N ARG A 460 -7.80 -17.35 9.99
CA ARG A 460 -7.41 -18.24 11.08
C ARG A 460 -6.96 -17.45 12.31
N LEU A 461 -6.01 -16.51 12.16
CA LEU A 461 -5.49 -15.68 13.25
C LEU A 461 -6.57 -14.85 13.95
N VAL A 462 -7.57 -14.37 13.20
CA VAL A 462 -8.73 -13.69 13.76
C VAL A 462 -9.62 -14.64 14.54
N THR A 463 -9.91 -15.80 13.95
CA THR A 463 -10.79 -16.80 14.56
C THR A 463 -10.16 -17.43 15.79
N THR A 464 -8.84 -17.61 15.83
CA THR A 464 -8.10 -18.14 16.98
C THR A 464 -7.84 -17.09 18.06
N GLY A 465 -8.18 -15.82 17.81
CA GLY A 465 -8.02 -14.72 18.77
C GLY A 465 -6.61 -14.25 19.00
N VAL A 466 -5.74 -14.58 18.05
CA VAL A 466 -4.36 -14.10 18.00
C VAL A 466 -4.30 -12.67 17.43
N ALA A 467 -5.26 -12.31 16.58
CA ALA A 467 -5.37 -10.97 16.00
C ALA A 467 -6.84 -10.54 15.82
N GLU A 468 -7.08 -9.26 15.53
CA GLU A 468 -8.35 -8.76 14.97
C GLU A 468 -8.08 -7.94 13.71
N VAL A 469 -9.00 -7.94 12.74
CA VAL A 469 -8.93 -7.05 11.57
C VAL A 469 -9.48 -5.68 11.97
N VAL A 470 -8.63 -4.67 11.94
CA VAL A 470 -8.99 -3.26 12.20
C VAL A 470 -9.43 -2.57 10.92
N HIS A 471 -8.82 -2.93 9.80
CA HIS A 471 -9.11 -2.33 8.50
C HIS A 471 -8.75 -3.28 7.37
N GLU A 472 -9.56 -3.21 6.32
CA GLU A 472 -9.29 -3.86 5.04
C GLU A 472 -9.49 -2.83 3.92
N HIS A 473 -8.57 -2.82 2.97
CA HIS A 473 -8.61 -1.94 1.81
C HIS A 473 -8.24 -2.67 0.52
N SER A 474 -9.20 -2.76 -0.40
CA SER A 474 -9.01 -3.37 -1.72
C SER A 474 -8.88 -2.31 -2.81
N PHE A 475 -7.86 -2.44 -3.67
CA PHE A 475 -7.57 -1.47 -4.73
C PHE A 475 -6.78 -2.10 -5.88
N VAL A 476 -6.70 -1.38 -7.00
CA VAL A 476 -5.80 -1.74 -8.10
C VAL A 476 -4.41 -1.21 -7.77
N GLY A 477 -3.52 -2.11 -7.37
CA GLY A 477 -2.18 -1.76 -6.88
C GLY A 477 -1.17 -1.37 -7.97
N ILE A 478 -1.46 -1.70 -9.23
CA ILE A 478 -0.67 -1.37 -10.41
C ILE A 478 -1.62 -0.74 -11.42
N GLU A 479 -1.53 0.58 -11.63
CA GLU A 479 -2.54 1.42 -12.31
C GLU A 479 -2.97 0.94 -13.71
N THR A 480 -2.12 0.14 -14.34
CA THR A 480 -2.24 -0.31 -15.73
C THR A 480 -2.56 -1.80 -15.87
N ASN A 481 -2.56 -2.55 -14.76
CA ASN A 481 -3.00 -3.94 -14.70
C ASN A 481 -4.28 -4.05 -13.87
N GLN A 482 -5.40 -3.65 -14.48
CA GLN A 482 -6.71 -3.60 -13.81
C GLN A 482 -7.27 -4.98 -13.44
N GLU A 483 -6.67 -6.06 -13.93
CA GLU A 483 -7.07 -7.44 -13.61
C GLU A 483 -6.53 -7.92 -12.25
N VAL A 484 -5.44 -7.32 -11.74
CA VAL A 484 -4.81 -7.76 -10.47
C VAL A 484 -5.10 -6.77 -9.36
N ARG A 485 -6.10 -7.12 -8.54
CA ARG A 485 -6.44 -6.40 -7.33
C ARG A 485 -5.56 -6.81 -6.16
N HIS A 486 -5.29 -5.85 -5.28
CA HIS A 486 -4.50 -6.03 -4.07
C HIS A 486 -5.35 -5.68 -2.85
N HIS A 487 -5.09 -6.40 -1.75
CA HIS A 487 -5.69 -6.16 -0.44
C HIS A 487 -4.62 -5.70 0.53
N ILE A 488 -4.93 -4.68 1.31
CA ILE A 488 -4.19 -4.33 2.52
C ILE A 488 -5.04 -4.73 3.73
N PHE A 489 -4.50 -5.60 4.58
CA PHE A 489 -5.05 -5.90 5.90
C PHE A 489 -4.27 -5.14 6.97
N VAL A 490 -5.01 -4.50 7.89
CA VAL A 490 -4.47 -3.95 9.13
C VAL A 490 -5.01 -4.82 10.25
N LEU A 491 -4.11 -5.61 10.84
CA LEU A 491 -4.41 -6.45 11.99
C LEU A 491 -3.98 -5.74 13.27
N ARG A 492 -4.68 -5.97 14.37
CA ARG A 492 -4.19 -5.67 15.71
C ARG A 492 -3.83 -6.97 16.40
N ALA A 493 -2.60 -7.07 16.90
CA ALA A 493 -2.14 -8.20 17.70
C ALA A 493 -2.89 -8.25 19.03
N LEU A 494 -3.43 -9.41 19.38
CA LEU A 494 -4.13 -9.63 20.64
C LEU A 494 -3.19 -10.39 21.61
N GLY A 495 -3.13 -9.96 22.87
CA GLY A 495 -2.30 -10.64 23.88
C GLY A 495 -2.91 -11.95 24.36
N ASP A 496 -2.13 -12.74 25.11
CA ASP A 496 -2.47 -14.12 25.56
C ASP A 496 -3.79 -14.23 26.37
N ASN A 497 -4.36 -13.10 26.83
CA ASN A 497 -5.65 -13.07 27.53
C ASN A 497 -6.88 -13.04 26.58
N ASN A 498 -6.69 -12.83 25.28
CA ASN A 498 -7.77 -12.71 24.28
C ASN A 498 -7.87 -13.92 23.32
N SER A 499 -6.81 -14.71 23.15
CA SER A 499 -6.83 -15.95 22.36
C SER A 499 -7.78 -16.99 22.99
N ASP A 500 -7.88 -17.00 24.31
CA ASP A 500 -8.85 -17.83 25.05
C ASP A 500 -10.30 -17.32 24.92
N GLN A 501 -10.53 -16.10 24.42
CA GLN A 501 -11.88 -15.49 24.36
C GLN A 501 -12.49 -15.45 22.96
N SER A 502 -11.77 -15.22 21.86
CA SER A 502 -12.44 -15.06 20.55
C SER A 502 -12.66 -16.38 19.79
N ALA A 503 -11.73 -17.34 19.86
CA ALA A 503 -11.96 -18.71 19.36
C ALA A 503 -13.05 -19.40 20.19
N ALA A 504 -13.06 -19.11 21.49
CA ALA A 504 -14.13 -19.49 22.38
C ALA A 504 -15.44 -18.79 22.00
N GLN A 505 -15.47 -17.49 21.66
CA GLN A 505 -16.71 -16.77 21.31
C GLN A 505 -17.30 -17.17 19.95
N TYR A 506 -16.48 -17.45 18.92
CA TYR A 506 -16.95 -17.91 17.61
C TYR A 506 -17.61 -19.30 17.71
N ASN A 507 -16.98 -20.23 18.43
CA ASN A 507 -17.52 -21.57 18.68
C ASN A 507 -18.56 -21.60 19.83
N GLN A 508 -18.61 -20.61 20.73
CA GLN A 508 -19.63 -20.50 21.79
C GLN A 508 -20.97 -19.94 21.28
N ALA A 509 -21.00 -19.18 20.19
CA ALA A 509 -22.25 -18.58 19.70
C ALA A 509 -23.04 -19.51 18.76
N ARG A 510 -22.35 -20.45 18.08
CA ARG A 510 -22.98 -21.36 17.11
C ARG A 510 -22.56 -22.82 17.31
N SER A 511 -23.55 -23.69 17.42
CA SER A 511 -23.39 -25.13 17.65
C SER A 511 -23.77 -25.90 16.39
N PRO A 512 -23.07 -27.01 16.06
CA PRO A 512 -23.44 -27.83 14.91
C PRO A 512 -24.85 -28.38 15.12
N PHE A 513 -25.74 -28.05 14.18
CA PHE A 513 -27.12 -28.44 14.29
C PHE A 513 -27.35 -29.90 13.91
N GLY A 514 -28.31 -30.51 14.59
CA GLY A 514 -28.83 -31.83 14.27
C GLY A 514 -27.81 -32.95 14.42
N VAL A 515 -26.78 -32.76 15.26
CA VAL A 515 -25.70 -33.74 15.46
C VAL A 515 -26.26 -35.12 15.79
N GLN A 516 -27.19 -35.21 16.75
CA GLN A 516 -27.76 -36.50 17.17
C GLN A 516 -28.53 -37.18 16.03
N GLU A 517 -29.28 -36.41 15.26
CA GLU A 517 -30.03 -36.90 14.10
C GLU A 517 -29.09 -37.36 12.98
N ILE A 518 -28.03 -36.60 12.69
CA ILE A 518 -27.00 -36.95 11.71
C ILE A 518 -26.29 -38.23 12.14
N LEU A 519 -25.86 -38.34 13.40
CA LEU A 519 -25.21 -39.54 13.94
C LEU A 519 -26.11 -40.77 13.89
N GLY A 520 -27.44 -40.60 14.01
CA GLY A 520 -28.41 -41.69 13.81
C GLY A 520 -28.35 -42.34 12.42
N PHE A 521 -27.80 -41.64 11.42
CA PHE A 521 -27.59 -42.16 10.07
C PHE A 521 -26.18 -42.70 9.83
N VAL A 522 -25.23 -42.49 10.74
CA VAL A 522 -23.87 -43.02 10.65
C VAL A 522 -23.83 -44.43 11.25
N ARG A 523 -23.21 -45.38 10.54
CA ARG A 523 -23.02 -46.77 11.00
C ARG A 523 -21.56 -46.99 11.42
N PRO A 524 -21.32 -47.88 12.39
CA PRO A 524 -19.97 -48.30 12.72
C PRO A 524 -19.27 -48.87 11.47
N GLY A 525 -18.10 -48.33 11.14
CA GLY A 525 -17.35 -48.73 9.94
C GLY A 525 -17.54 -47.81 8.73
N ASP A 526 -18.44 -46.83 8.78
CA ASP A 526 -18.61 -45.87 7.69
C ASP A 526 -17.35 -45.01 7.51
N VAL A 527 -16.99 -44.73 6.26
CA VAL A 527 -16.11 -43.62 5.86
C VAL A 527 -17.03 -42.48 5.42
N VAL A 528 -16.95 -41.37 6.14
CA VAL A 528 -17.86 -40.23 5.99
C VAL A 528 -17.15 -39.07 5.31
N LEU A 529 -17.78 -38.48 4.30
CA LEU A 529 -17.37 -37.20 3.72
C LEU A 529 -18.24 -36.10 4.33
N ASP A 530 -17.63 -35.20 5.10
CA ASP A 530 -18.21 -33.92 5.51
C ASP A 530 -17.92 -32.87 4.43
N ALA A 531 -18.82 -32.80 3.43
CA ALA A 531 -18.66 -31.95 2.27
C ALA A 531 -19.16 -30.54 2.62
N GLY A 532 -18.25 -29.55 2.64
CA GLY A 532 -18.51 -28.21 3.19
C GLY A 532 -18.38 -28.16 4.71
N CYS A 533 -17.32 -28.78 5.25
CA CYS A 533 -17.10 -28.98 6.69
C CYS A 533 -16.87 -27.70 7.50
N GLY A 534 -16.62 -26.56 6.85
CA GLY A 534 -16.29 -25.31 7.52
C GLY A 534 -15.12 -25.47 8.48
N THR A 535 -15.32 -25.11 9.74
CA THR A 535 -14.31 -25.20 10.81
C THR A 535 -14.29 -26.57 11.51
N GLY A 536 -14.86 -27.61 10.91
CA GLY A 536 -14.80 -28.99 11.40
C GLY A 536 -15.75 -29.33 12.55
N GLN A 537 -16.79 -28.52 12.78
CA GLN A 537 -17.73 -28.69 13.89
C GLN A 537 -18.48 -30.05 13.83
N HIS A 538 -19.03 -30.43 12.67
CA HIS A 538 -19.68 -31.73 12.50
C HIS A 538 -18.65 -32.88 12.49
N ALA A 539 -17.51 -32.68 11.83
CA ALA A 539 -16.45 -33.69 11.72
C ALA A 539 -16.01 -34.27 13.08
N ARG A 540 -15.92 -33.45 14.13
CA ARG A 540 -15.56 -33.89 15.49
C ARG A 540 -16.54 -34.92 16.05
N TYR A 541 -17.84 -34.67 15.92
CA TYR A 541 -18.87 -35.63 16.36
C TYR A 541 -18.95 -36.85 15.45
N LEU A 542 -18.81 -36.65 14.13
CA LEU A 542 -18.80 -37.76 13.17
C LEU A 542 -17.66 -38.74 13.45
N ALA A 543 -16.49 -38.25 13.86
CA ALA A 543 -15.32 -39.07 14.18
C ALA A 543 -15.54 -40.00 15.38
N GLU A 544 -16.50 -39.70 16.27
CA GLU A 544 -16.85 -40.58 17.39
C GLU A 544 -17.66 -41.82 16.94
N ALA A 545 -18.36 -41.74 15.79
CA ALA A 545 -19.24 -42.81 15.29
C ALA A 545 -18.76 -43.47 14.00
N ALA A 546 -18.00 -42.76 13.17
CA ALA A 546 -17.46 -43.23 11.91
C ALA A 546 -16.08 -43.89 12.09
N SER A 547 -15.70 -44.74 11.12
CA SER A 547 -14.34 -45.29 11.09
C SER A 547 -13.31 -44.26 10.63
N ASN A 548 -13.71 -43.37 9.71
CA ASN A 548 -12.88 -42.28 9.21
C ASN A 548 -13.78 -41.14 8.71
N VAL A 549 -13.35 -39.91 8.95
CA VAL A 549 -14.02 -38.69 8.46
C VAL A 549 -13.08 -37.92 7.56
N VAL A 550 -13.55 -37.53 6.39
CA VAL A 550 -12.85 -36.62 5.49
C VAL A 550 -13.67 -35.34 5.40
N GLY A 551 -13.12 -34.22 5.84
CA GLY A 551 -13.74 -32.90 5.70
C GLY A 551 -13.18 -32.16 4.50
N ILE A 552 -14.06 -31.54 3.71
CA ILE A 552 -13.63 -30.62 2.65
C ILE A 552 -14.35 -29.28 2.73
N ASP A 553 -13.70 -28.22 2.27
CA ASP A 553 -14.26 -26.90 2.11
C ASP A 553 -13.47 -26.16 1.01
N THR A 554 -14.11 -25.23 0.31
CA THR A 554 -13.45 -24.41 -0.71
C THR A 554 -12.57 -23.34 -0.08
N ASP A 555 -12.86 -22.95 1.16
CA ASP A 555 -12.12 -21.94 1.89
C ASP A 555 -10.96 -22.58 2.67
N SER A 556 -9.73 -22.29 2.22
CA SER A 556 -8.50 -22.73 2.88
C SER A 556 -8.40 -22.27 4.34
N ALA A 557 -9.05 -21.15 4.71
CA ALA A 557 -9.07 -20.63 6.08
C ALA A 557 -9.76 -21.59 7.03
N ARG A 558 -10.96 -22.00 6.61
CA ARG A 558 -11.84 -22.86 7.36
C ARG A 558 -11.22 -24.24 7.52
N ILE A 559 -10.56 -24.75 6.46
CA ILE A 559 -9.78 -25.99 6.53
C ILE A 559 -8.61 -25.89 7.52
N ALA A 560 -7.89 -24.78 7.59
CA ALA A 560 -6.82 -24.61 8.57
C ALA A 560 -7.37 -24.67 10.00
N ILE A 561 -8.49 -24.00 10.27
CA ILE A 561 -9.18 -24.04 11.56
C ILE A 561 -9.70 -25.47 11.84
N ALA A 562 -10.27 -26.17 10.87
CA ALA A 562 -10.76 -27.53 11.03
C ALA A 562 -9.63 -28.50 11.41
N LYS A 563 -8.45 -28.38 10.77
CA LYS A 563 -7.26 -29.17 11.11
C LYS A 563 -6.80 -28.92 12.54
N GLU A 564 -6.80 -27.67 12.98
CA GLU A 564 -6.42 -27.30 14.35
C GLU A 564 -7.46 -27.76 15.37
N HIS A 565 -8.74 -27.57 15.08
CA HIS A 565 -9.88 -27.94 15.93
C HIS A 565 -10.02 -29.46 16.10
N CYS A 566 -9.58 -30.23 15.11
CA CYS A 566 -9.64 -31.70 15.11
C CYS A 566 -8.25 -32.35 15.19
N GLN A 567 -7.20 -31.62 15.61
CA GLN A 567 -5.82 -32.11 15.64
C GLN A 567 -5.60 -33.32 16.56
N ASP A 568 -6.49 -33.51 17.54
CA ASP A 568 -6.48 -34.61 18.50
C ASP A 568 -7.20 -35.88 17.99
N LEU A 569 -7.78 -35.84 16.78
CA LEU A 569 -8.50 -36.96 16.18
C LEU A 569 -7.61 -37.69 15.16
N ASP A 570 -7.30 -38.96 15.44
CA ASP A 570 -6.48 -39.79 14.55
C ASP A 570 -7.22 -40.28 13.29
N ASN A 571 -8.56 -40.17 13.28
CA ASN A 571 -9.45 -40.68 12.22
C ASN A 571 -10.21 -39.56 11.47
N ALA A 572 -9.65 -38.34 11.45
CA ALA A 572 -10.19 -37.22 10.68
C ALA A 572 -9.11 -36.57 9.80
N SER A 573 -9.41 -36.30 8.54
CA SER A 573 -8.53 -35.57 7.61
C SER A 573 -9.28 -34.44 6.91
N PHE A 574 -8.57 -33.39 6.50
CA PHE A 574 -9.18 -32.17 5.95
C PHE A 574 -8.44 -31.66 4.72
N GLU A 575 -9.17 -31.34 3.66
CA GLU A 575 -8.61 -30.94 2.36
C GLU A 575 -9.39 -29.76 1.74
N VAL A 576 -8.68 -28.90 1.00
CA VAL A 576 -9.32 -27.80 0.26
C VAL A 576 -9.87 -28.36 -1.05
N ALA A 577 -11.20 -28.38 -1.20
CA ALA A 577 -11.85 -28.92 -2.37
C ALA A 577 -13.28 -28.38 -2.56
N SER A 578 -13.76 -28.43 -3.81
CA SER A 578 -15.12 -28.03 -4.14
C SER A 578 -16.06 -29.23 -4.17
N VAL A 579 -17.24 -29.08 -3.57
CA VAL A 579 -18.31 -30.09 -3.65
C VAL A 579 -18.84 -30.30 -5.08
N THR A 580 -18.61 -29.35 -5.99
CA THR A 580 -18.99 -29.49 -7.41
C THR A 580 -17.96 -30.26 -8.24
N LYS A 581 -16.81 -30.61 -7.65
CA LYS A 581 -15.75 -31.42 -8.26
C LYS A 581 -14.88 -32.05 -7.16
N LEU A 582 -15.31 -33.21 -6.67
CA LEU A 582 -14.68 -33.90 -5.56
C LEU A 582 -13.38 -34.59 -6.01
N PRO A 583 -12.26 -34.45 -5.27
CA PRO A 583 -10.97 -35.04 -5.61
C PRO A 583 -10.86 -36.52 -5.25
N PHE A 584 -11.98 -37.22 -5.09
CA PHE A 584 -12.03 -38.61 -4.62
C PHE A 584 -12.46 -39.56 -5.74
N GLU A 585 -12.01 -40.82 -5.64
CA GLU A 585 -12.42 -41.89 -6.56
C GLU A 585 -13.90 -42.27 -6.39
N ASP A 586 -14.47 -42.89 -7.41
CA ASP A 586 -15.86 -43.37 -7.39
C ASP A 586 -16.05 -44.39 -6.26
N GLY A 587 -17.15 -44.28 -5.50
CA GLY A 587 -17.45 -45.22 -4.42
C GLY A 587 -16.46 -45.20 -3.25
N SER A 588 -15.89 -44.05 -2.92
CA SER A 588 -14.97 -43.89 -1.78
C SER A 588 -15.67 -43.87 -0.41
N PHE A 589 -16.93 -43.43 -0.33
CA PHE A 589 -17.61 -43.13 0.94
C PHE A 589 -18.91 -43.92 1.14
N GLU A 590 -19.23 -44.24 2.39
CA GLU A 590 -20.52 -44.83 2.79
C GLU A 590 -21.58 -43.76 3.06
N LEU A 591 -21.15 -42.54 3.44
CA LEU A 591 -22.04 -41.41 3.73
C LEU A 591 -21.39 -40.09 3.29
N VAL A 592 -22.19 -39.24 2.64
CA VAL A 592 -21.84 -37.84 2.34
C VAL A 592 -22.79 -36.94 3.11
N LEU A 593 -22.25 -36.03 3.92
CA LEU A 593 -22.98 -34.97 4.60
C LEU A 593 -22.80 -33.67 3.82
N LEU A 594 -23.90 -32.98 3.52
CA LEU A 594 -23.91 -31.59 3.05
C LEU A 594 -24.78 -30.79 4.02
N ALA A 595 -24.15 -30.16 5.01
CA ALA A 595 -24.86 -29.36 6.01
C ALA A 595 -24.83 -27.86 5.63
N GLN A 596 -25.98 -27.31 5.23
CA GLN A 596 -26.11 -25.90 4.84
C GLN A 596 -25.20 -25.45 3.68
N VAL A 597 -24.85 -26.35 2.75
CA VAL A 597 -23.87 -26.04 1.70
C VAL A 597 -24.49 -25.50 0.41
N LEU A 598 -25.62 -26.05 -0.01
CA LEU A 598 -26.11 -25.87 -1.38
C LEU A 598 -26.42 -24.40 -1.75
N HIS A 599 -26.82 -23.59 -0.77
CA HIS A 599 -27.13 -22.17 -0.97
C HIS A 599 -25.87 -21.28 -1.07
N HIS A 600 -24.68 -21.80 -0.80
CA HIS A 600 -23.40 -21.11 -0.97
C HIS A 600 -22.79 -21.26 -2.37
N LEU A 601 -23.39 -22.06 -3.25
CA LEU A 601 -22.82 -22.37 -4.58
C LEU A 601 -23.08 -21.27 -5.63
N GLY A 602 -23.71 -20.15 -5.27
CA GLY A 602 -23.94 -19.03 -6.19
C GLY A 602 -22.66 -18.20 -6.32
N GLY A 603 -22.15 -18.01 -7.54
CA GLY A 603 -20.91 -17.24 -7.77
C GLY A 603 -21.00 -15.76 -7.36
N GLU A 604 -19.92 -15.01 -7.64
CA GLU A 604 -19.66 -13.64 -7.13
C GLU A 604 -20.69 -12.55 -7.48
N ASP A 605 -21.64 -12.82 -8.40
CA ASP A 605 -22.55 -11.81 -8.95
C ASP A 605 -24.03 -12.03 -8.54
N VAL A 606 -24.28 -12.03 -7.22
CA VAL A 606 -25.54 -12.40 -6.53
C VAL A 606 -26.78 -11.54 -6.87
N HIS A 607 -26.67 -10.57 -7.78
CA HIS A 607 -27.75 -9.63 -8.12
C HIS A 607 -28.41 -9.85 -9.49
N SER A 608 -28.03 -10.85 -10.29
CA SER A 608 -28.57 -11.06 -11.65
C SER A 608 -29.47 -12.29 -11.77
N ALA A 609 -30.49 -12.26 -12.65
CA ALA A 609 -31.36 -13.40 -12.93
C ALA A 609 -30.62 -14.63 -13.54
N GLU A 610 -29.43 -14.42 -14.09
CA GLU A 610 -28.54 -15.47 -14.63
C GLU A 610 -27.94 -16.36 -13.52
N THR A 611 -27.88 -15.88 -12.26
CA THR A 611 -27.40 -16.68 -11.11
C THR A 611 -28.30 -17.85 -10.73
N SER A 612 -29.61 -17.76 -10.94
CA SER A 612 -30.53 -18.85 -10.56
C SER A 612 -30.34 -20.11 -11.42
N THR A 613 -29.98 -19.94 -12.69
CA THR A 613 -29.65 -21.04 -13.61
C THR A 613 -28.29 -21.63 -13.25
N SER A 614 -27.28 -20.80 -12.97
CA SER A 614 -25.95 -21.28 -12.59
C SER A 614 -25.93 -21.99 -11.22
N LEU A 615 -26.75 -21.53 -10.26
CA LEU A 615 -26.87 -22.15 -8.93
C LEU A 615 -27.56 -23.51 -9.00
N ARG A 616 -28.62 -23.66 -9.80
CA ARG A 616 -29.25 -24.97 -10.04
C ARG A 616 -28.28 -25.93 -10.70
N GLU A 617 -27.56 -25.50 -11.72
CA GLU A 617 -26.54 -26.33 -12.37
C GLU A 617 -25.43 -26.76 -11.40
N GLN A 618 -24.96 -25.87 -10.52
CA GLN A 618 -23.98 -26.20 -9.51
C GLN A 618 -24.53 -27.15 -8.44
N CYS A 619 -25.77 -26.96 -8.00
CA CYS A 619 -26.46 -27.92 -7.14
C CYS A 619 -26.56 -29.30 -7.82
N GLU A 620 -26.94 -29.35 -9.10
CA GLU A 620 -26.99 -30.61 -9.86
C GLU A 620 -25.63 -31.30 -9.91
N ARG A 621 -24.54 -30.54 -10.12
CA ARG A 621 -23.17 -31.07 -10.08
C ARG A 621 -22.77 -31.57 -8.69
N ALA A 622 -23.07 -30.82 -7.64
CA ALA A 622 -22.75 -31.22 -6.27
C ALA A 622 -23.45 -32.53 -5.87
N ILE A 623 -24.74 -32.66 -6.19
CA ILE A 623 -25.48 -33.91 -5.94
C ILE A 623 -24.97 -35.06 -6.82
N ALA A 624 -24.57 -34.78 -8.08
CA ALA A 624 -23.99 -35.79 -8.96
C ALA A 624 -22.62 -36.27 -8.45
N GLU A 625 -21.78 -35.38 -7.95
CA GLU A 625 -20.49 -35.71 -7.33
C GLU A 625 -20.68 -36.48 -6.03
N ALA A 626 -21.61 -36.07 -5.17
CA ALA A 626 -21.99 -36.81 -3.97
C ALA A 626 -22.44 -38.24 -4.32
N LYS A 627 -23.28 -38.41 -5.35
CA LYS A 627 -23.63 -39.74 -5.87
C LYS A 627 -22.40 -40.52 -6.32
N ARG A 628 -21.52 -39.90 -7.11
CA ARG A 628 -20.35 -40.55 -7.71
C ARG A 628 -19.42 -41.14 -6.65
N VAL A 629 -19.14 -40.37 -5.59
CA VAL A 629 -18.22 -40.80 -4.54
C VAL A 629 -18.88 -41.74 -3.52
N LEU A 630 -20.20 -41.88 -3.53
CA LEU A 630 -20.91 -42.84 -2.68
C LEU A 630 -20.82 -44.27 -3.22
N LYS A 631 -20.60 -45.23 -2.33
CA LYS A 631 -20.72 -46.66 -2.65
C LYS A 631 -22.16 -47.03 -2.99
N PRO A 632 -22.40 -48.13 -3.74
CA PRO A 632 -23.74 -48.68 -3.89
C PRO A 632 -24.40 -48.93 -2.52
N GLY A 633 -25.61 -48.40 -2.31
CA GLY A 633 -26.27 -48.43 -1.00
C GLY A 633 -25.76 -47.40 0.02
N GLY A 634 -24.91 -46.45 -0.40
CA GLY A 634 -24.46 -45.32 0.40
C GLY A 634 -25.56 -44.31 0.70
N ARG A 635 -25.29 -43.40 1.64
CA ARG A 635 -26.26 -42.42 2.15
C ARG A 635 -25.84 -40.99 1.85
N LEU A 636 -26.80 -40.17 1.43
CA LEU A 636 -26.66 -38.72 1.38
C LEU A 636 -27.46 -38.12 2.55
N VAL A 637 -26.81 -37.33 3.39
CA VAL A 637 -27.45 -36.56 4.45
C VAL A 637 -27.38 -35.08 4.10
N LEU A 638 -28.52 -34.42 4.04
CA LEU A 638 -28.63 -32.99 3.76
C LEU A 638 -29.19 -32.27 4.98
N VAL A 639 -28.56 -31.19 5.41
CA VAL A 639 -29.15 -30.24 6.37
C VAL A 639 -29.49 -28.97 5.62
N THR A 640 -30.77 -28.60 5.61
CA THR A 640 -31.24 -27.38 4.94
C THR A 640 -32.35 -26.74 5.75
N THR A 641 -32.56 -25.44 5.53
CA THR A 641 -33.60 -24.66 6.21
C THR A 641 -34.71 -24.35 5.23
N SER A 642 -35.97 -24.39 5.69
CA SER A 642 -37.11 -23.96 4.88
C SER A 642 -37.36 -22.45 4.96
N ARG A 643 -38.14 -21.89 4.04
CA ARG A 643 -38.57 -20.48 4.06
C ARG A 643 -39.32 -20.16 5.35
N GLU A 644 -40.18 -21.07 5.77
CA GLU A 644 -40.94 -20.96 7.01
C GLU A 644 -40.01 -20.95 8.23
N GLN A 645 -39.04 -21.87 8.27
CA GLN A 645 -38.04 -21.91 9.34
C GLN A 645 -37.21 -20.62 9.39
N ARG A 646 -36.77 -20.06 8.25
CA ARG A 646 -36.04 -18.77 8.23
C ARG A 646 -36.85 -17.64 8.88
N ARG A 647 -38.13 -17.50 8.53
CA ARG A 647 -39.00 -16.42 9.06
C ARG A 647 -39.36 -16.63 10.53
N GLN A 648 -39.62 -17.86 10.93
CA GLN A 648 -40.12 -18.14 12.28
C GLN A 648 -39.00 -18.34 13.30
N ALA A 649 -37.87 -18.95 12.90
CA ALA A 649 -36.86 -19.41 13.85
C ALA A 649 -35.68 -18.43 14.01
N TYR A 650 -35.56 -17.40 13.19
CA TYR A 650 -34.44 -16.46 13.20
C TYR A 650 -34.95 -15.03 13.28
N TRP A 651 -34.59 -14.30 14.32
CA TRP A 651 -35.09 -12.95 14.55
C TRP A 651 -34.62 -11.95 13.50
N HIS A 652 -33.39 -12.09 12.97
CA HIS A 652 -32.80 -11.10 12.06
C HIS A 652 -33.48 -11.08 10.69
N PHE A 653 -33.96 -12.23 10.21
CA PHE A 653 -34.76 -12.30 8.99
C PHE A 653 -36.07 -11.53 9.07
N ASN A 654 -36.63 -11.34 10.28
CA ASN A 654 -37.83 -10.53 10.47
C ASN A 654 -37.59 -9.02 10.35
N LEU A 655 -36.32 -8.60 10.32
CA LEU A 655 -35.92 -7.21 10.09
C LEU A 655 -35.53 -6.95 8.62
N PHE A 656 -35.55 -7.98 7.77
CA PHE A 656 -35.23 -7.83 6.36
C PHE A 656 -36.43 -7.20 5.62
N PRO A 657 -36.20 -6.24 4.71
CA PRO A 657 -37.27 -5.69 3.89
C PRO A 657 -37.97 -6.77 3.04
N GLU A 658 -39.30 -6.67 2.87
CA GLU A 658 -40.08 -7.62 2.05
C GLU A 658 -39.56 -7.74 0.60
N SER A 659 -38.99 -6.66 0.06
CA SER A 659 -38.39 -6.63 -1.29
C SER A 659 -37.15 -7.53 -1.44
N ALA A 660 -36.51 -7.93 -0.35
CA ALA A 660 -35.34 -8.81 -0.37
C ALA A 660 -35.73 -10.30 -0.50
N TRP A 661 -36.96 -10.67 -0.14
CA TRP A 661 -37.37 -12.07 -0.05
C TRP A 661 -37.43 -12.81 -1.38
N GLU A 662 -37.70 -12.11 -2.49
CA GLU A 662 -37.64 -12.74 -3.81
C GLU A 662 -36.20 -13.21 -4.15
N ARG A 663 -35.19 -12.42 -3.78
CA ARG A 663 -33.78 -12.80 -3.95
C ARG A 663 -33.37 -13.92 -2.99
N LEU A 664 -33.76 -13.83 -1.72
CA LEU A 664 -33.47 -14.87 -0.72
C LEU A 664 -34.11 -16.21 -1.10
N ASP A 665 -35.36 -16.19 -1.55
CA ASP A 665 -36.05 -17.40 -1.99
C ASP A 665 -35.41 -18.02 -3.25
N SER A 666 -34.80 -17.20 -4.12
CA SER A 666 -34.10 -17.71 -5.30
C SER A 666 -32.85 -18.54 -4.97
N VAL A 667 -32.28 -18.35 -3.77
CA VAL A 667 -31.05 -19.01 -3.31
C VAL A 667 -31.33 -20.09 -2.26
N TRP A 668 -32.11 -19.80 -1.21
CA TRP A 668 -32.32 -20.75 -0.10
C TRP A 668 -33.51 -21.68 -0.26
N SER A 669 -34.51 -21.31 -1.05
CA SER A 669 -35.73 -22.13 -1.20
C SER A 669 -35.58 -23.19 -2.31
N LEU A 670 -34.35 -23.40 -2.81
CA LEU A 670 -34.03 -24.39 -3.85
C LEU A 670 -34.42 -25.82 -3.45
N THR A 671 -34.21 -26.18 -2.18
CA THR A 671 -34.47 -27.53 -1.67
C THR A 671 -35.94 -27.80 -1.36
N GLU A 672 -36.83 -26.81 -1.47
CA GLU A 672 -38.24 -26.88 -1.06
C GLU A 672 -39.22 -27.17 -2.21
N GLY A 673 -38.72 -27.24 -3.46
CA GLY A 673 -39.55 -27.32 -4.67
C GLY A 673 -39.51 -28.65 -5.42
N VAL A 674 -40.49 -28.83 -6.32
CA VAL A 674 -40.62 -30.01 -7.20
C VAL A 674 -39.34 -30.31 -7.98
N TRP A 675 -38.61 -29.26 -8.39
CA TRP A 675 -37.34 -29.40 -9.10
C TRP A 675 -36.31 -30.21 -8.30
N PHE A 676 -36.11 -29.91 -7.02
CA PHE A 676 -35.10 -30.58 -6.20
C PHE A 676 -35.51 -32.03 -5.91
N THR A 677 -36.78 -32.27 -5.61
CA THR A 677 -37.29 -33.64 -5.44
C THR A 677 -37.08 -34.46 -6.73
N SER A 678 -37.36 -33.87 -7.89
CA SER A 678 -37.12 -34.52 -9.19
C SER A 678 -35.63 -34.77 -9.46
N LEU A 679 -34.75 -33.86 -9.04
CA LEU A 679 -33.30 -34.03 -9.14
C LEU A 679 -32.81 -35.22 -8.29
N ILE A 680 -33.19 -35.27 -7.01
CA ILE A 680 -32.83 -36.35 -6.09
C ILE A 680 -33.30 -37.71 -6.63
N GLU A 681 -34.56 -37.80 -7.10
CA GLU A 681 -35.11 -39.01 -7.70
C GLU A 681 -34.38 -39.41 -8.99
N LYS A 682 -34.08 -38.45 -9.87
CA LYS A 682 -33.32 -38.67 -11.11
C LYS A 682 -31.91 -39.17 -10.82
N MET A 683 -31.29 -38.73 -9.74
CA MET A 683 -29.97 -39.19 -9.30
C MET A 683 -30.03 -40.58 -8.64
N GLY A 684 -31.21 -41.14 -8.41
CA GLY A 684 -31.39 -42.50 -7.88
C GLY A 684 -31.42 -42.56 -6.35
N PHE A 685 -31.58 -41.41 -5.69
CA PHE A 685 -31.76 -41.32 -4.25
C PHE A 685 -33.22 -41.51 -3.87
N THR A 686 -33.45 -42.16 -2.72
CA THR A 686 -34.79 -42.31 -2.13
C THR A 686 -34.74 -41.81 -0.70
N ILE A 687 -35.69 -40.94 -0.32
CA ILE A 687 -35.76 -40.41 1.03
C ILE A 687 -36.07 -41.54 2.02
N THR A 688 -35.29 -41.63 3.09
CA THR A 688 -35.43 -42.64 4.15
C THR A 688 -35.72 -42.03 5.52
N GLY A 689 -35.45 -40.74 5.68
CA GLY A 689 -35.85 -39.98 6.86
C GLY A 689 -35.85 -38.48 6.62
N ASN A 690 -36.72 -37.77 7.32
CA ASN A 690 -36.58 -36.35 7.58
C ASN A 690 -36.85 -36.09 9.06
N VAL A 691 -36.00 -35.30 9.71
CA VAL A 691 -36.15 -34.97 11.12
C VAL A 691 -35.85 -33.49 11.28
N THR A 692 -36.72 -32.80 12.01
CA THR A 692 -36.52 -31.42 12.44
C THR A 692 -36.21 -31.45 13.94
N PRO A 693 -34.92 -31.35 14.32
CA PRO A 693 -34.50 -31.36 15.73
C PRO A 693 -35.21 -30.27 16.54
N ALA A 694 -35.87 -30.66 17.64
CA ALA A 694 -36.61 -29.72 18.49
C ALA A 694 -35.71 -29.00 19.51
N GLU A 695 -34.61 -29.64 19.95
CA GLU A 695 -33.71 -29.15 21.00
C GLU A 695 -32.32 -28.74 20.47
N SER A 696 -32.09 -28.82 19.15
CA SER A 696 -30.83 -28.38 18.55
C SER A 696 -30.95 -26.93 18.09
N HIS A 697 -29.96 -26.11 18.46
CA HIS A 697 -29.93 -24.69 18.17
C HIS A 697 -28.61 -24.30 17.52
N TRP A 698 -28.66 -23.80 16.28
CA TRP A 698 -27.55 -23.15 15.58
C TRP A 698 -27.09 -21.88 16.29
N ILE A 699 -27.99 -21.17 16.98
CA ILE A 699 -27.65 -19.96 17.73
C ILE A 699 -28.04 -20.22 19.18
N GLU A 700 -27.04 -20.51 20.01
CA GLU A 700 -27.23 -20.92 21.41
C GLU A 700 -27.55 -19.72 22.33
N ALA A 701 -27.03 -18.53 22.02
CA ALA A 701 -27.31 -17.29 22.75
C ALA A 701 -28.22 -16.36 21.94
N GLN A 702 -29.39 -16.02 22.47
CA GLN A 702 -30.22 -14.95 21.95
C GLN A 702 -30.54 -13.92 23.02
N ASP A 703 -29.87 -12.78 22.93
CA ASP A 703 -30.10 -11.64 23.79
C ASP A 703 -30.02 -10.33 23.00
N GLU A 704 -30.24 -9.22 23.69
CA GLU A 704 -30.18 -7.89 23.09
C GLU A 704 -28.76 -7.55 22.59
N GLN A 705 -27.71 -8.15 23.17
CA GLN A 705 -26.33 -7.96 22.69
C GLN A 705 -26.16 -8.57 21.30
N MET A 706 -26.75 -9.73 21.02
CA MET A 706 -26.77 -10.32 19.67
C MET A 706 -27.52 -9.45 18.65
N VAL A 707 -28.62 -8.81 19.06
CA VAL A 707 -29.33 -7.84 18.20
C VAL A 707 -28.41 -6.66 17.89
N ARG A 708 -27.72 -6.13 18.89
CA ARG A 708 -26.74 -5.04 18.73
C ARG A 708 -25.56 -5.43 17.84
N LEU A 709 -25.06 -6.67 17.96
CA LEU A 709 -23.96 -7.19 17.13
C LEU A 709 -24.32 -7.22 15.64
N SER A 710 -25.58 -7.33 15.27
CA SER A 710 -25.97 -7.28 13.84
C SER A 710 -25.74 -5.93 13.16
N LEU A 711 -25.46 -4.87 13.91
CA LEU A 711 -24.99 -3.59 13.34
C LEU A 711 -23.54 -3.71 12.82
N ASP A 712 -22.75 -4.63 13.36
CA ASP A 712 -21.37 -4.88 12.96
C ASP A 712 -21.32 -5.48 11.53
N PRO A 713 -20.60 -4.87 10.58
CA PRO A 713 -20.42 -5.44 9.24
C PRO A 713 -19.75 -6.81 9.22
N GLY A 714 -18.79 -7.06 10.11
CA GLY A 714 -18.10 -8.34 10.25
C GLY A 714 -18.99 -9.45 10.80
N TRP A 715 -19.97 -9.12 11.65
CA TRP A 715 -20.99 -10.10 12.02
C TRP A 715 -21.89 -10.44 10.83
N ARG A 716 -22.34 -9.43 10.08
CA ARG A 716 -23.22 -9.60 8.91
C ARG A 716 -22.56 -10.37 7.77
N SER A 717 -21.26 -10.21 7.56
CA SER A 717 -20.53 -10.95 6.52
C SER A 717 -20.47 -12.47 6.77
N THR A 718 -20.79 -12.92 7.99
CA THR A 718 -20.84 -14.36 8.34
C THR A 718 -22.11 -15.08 7.87
N ASP A 719 -23.12 -14.36 7.40
CA ASP A 719 -24.38 -14.92 6.89
C ASP A 719 -24.63 -14.34 5.49
N VAL A 720 -24.53 -15.20 4.48
CA VAL A 720 -24.65 -14.81 3.07
C VAL A 720 -26.03 -14.21 2.75
N ALA A 721 -27.03 -14.37 3.62
CA ALA A 721 -28.32 -13.68 3.46
C ALA A 721 -28.15 -12.16 3.40
N PHE A 722 -27.19 -11.59 4.11
CA PHE A 722 -26.89 -10.15 4.10
C PHE A 722 -26.30 -9.67 2.77
N ALA A 723 -25.56 -10.52 2.05
CA ALA A 723 -25.00 -10.19 0.74
C ALA A 723 -26.08 -10.03 -0.35
N LEU A 724 -27.30 -10.54 -0.11
CA LEU A 724 -28.42 -10.40 -1.05
C LEU A 724 -29.21 -9.10 -0.91
N LEU A 725 -28.96 -8.32 0.14
CA LEU A 725 -29.60 -7.03 0.33
C LEU A 725 -28.93 -6.00 -0.56
N THR A 726 -29.74 -5.17 -1.22
CA THR A 726 -29.22 -3.97 -1.87
C THR A 726 -28.70 -2.98 -0.81
N PRO A 727 -27.83 -2.01 -1.16
CA PRO A 727 -27.36 -1.00 -0.21
C PRO A 727 -28.50 -0.25 0.51
N ASP A 728 -29.60 0.00 -0.19
CA ASP A 728 -30.80 0.66 0.37
C ASP A 728 -31.52 -0.26 1.37
N GLU A 729 -31.66 -1.55 1.05
CA GLU A 729 -32.27 -2.54 1.95
C GLU A 729 -31.39 -2.82 3.17
N MET A 730 -30.07 -2.80 3.00
CA MET A 730 -29.13 -2.90 4.12
C MET A 730 -29.26 -1.70 5.06
N SER A 731 -29.43 -0.50 4.49
CA SER A 731 -29.68 0.71 5.27
C SER A 731 -31.02 0.63 6.02
N GLN A 732 -32.05 0.05 5.39
CA GLN A 732 -33.34 -0.20 6.05
C GLN A 732 -33.22 -1.22 7.19
N PHE A 733 -32.50 -2.33 6.98
CA PHE A 733 -32.23 -3.32 8.02
C PHE A 733 -31.54 -2.67 9.23
N VAL A 734 -30.47 -1.91 9.01
CA VAL A 734 -29.75 -1.19 10.07
C VAL A 734 -30.68 -0.25 10.83
N ALA A 735 -31.51 0.53 10.12
CA ALA A 735 -32.48 1.42 10.75
C ALA A 735 -33.53 0.67 11.59
N GLN A 736 -33.96 -0.52 11.16
CA GLN A 736 -34.87 -1.36 11.95
C GLN A 736 -34.20 -1.92 13.20
N VAL A 737 -32.95 -2.37 13.11
CA VAL A 737 -32.18 -2.82 14.28
C VAL A 737 -32.03 -1.69 15.29
N GLU A 738 -31.68 -0.48 14.84
CA GLU A 738 -31.58 0.70 15.71
C GLU A 738 -32.93 1.06 16.36
N ALA A 739 -34.03 0.95 15.62
CA ALA A 739 -35.36 1.22 16.14
C ALA A 739 -35.76 0.23 17.24
N VAL A 740 -35.56 -1.07 17.01
CA VAL A 740 -35.88 -2.15 17.95
C VAL A 740 -35.04 -2.09 19.23
N LEU A 741 -33.78 -1.65 19.11
CA LEU A 741 -32.92 -1.39 20.27
C LEU A 741 -33.34 -0.10 21.00
N GLY A 742 -33.75 0.93 20.26
CA GLY A 742 -34.12 2.24 20.81
C GLY A 742 -35.46 2.26 21.53
N ASP A 743 -36.44 1.47 21.08
CA ASP A 743 -37.76 1.37 21.70
C ASP A 743 -37.88 0.24 22.74
N GLY A 744 -36.85 -0.60 22.87
CA GLY A 744 -36.78 -1.70 23.83
C GLY A 744 -37.54 -2.97 23.40
N SER A 745 -37.99 -3.06 22.16
CA SER A 745 -38.74 -4.21 21.62
C SER A 745 -37.86 -5.42 21.25
N ALA A 746 -36.52 -5.31 21.35
CA ALA A 746 -35.58 -6.39 21.04
C ALA A 746 -35.92 -7.73 21.73
N LYS A 747 -36.36 -7.67 22.98
CA LYS A 747 -36.75 -8.87 23.74
C LYS A 747 -37.99 -9.56 23.17
N GLU A 748 -38.95 -8.80 22.66
CA GLU A 748 -40.17 -9.35 22.05
C GLU A 748 -39.84 -10.04 20.72
N LEU A 749 -38.97 -9.41 19.92
CA LEU A 749 -38.46 -9.97 18.67
C LEU A 749 -37.76 -11.33 18.91
N ILE A 750 -36.86 -11.39 19.90
CA ILE A 750 -36.16 -12.61 20.29
C ILE A 750 -37.14 -13.69 20.78
N ASN A 751 -38.07 -13.33 21.66
CA ASN A 751 -39.08 -14.28 22.16
C ASN A 751 -39.95 -14.85 21.04
N GLY A 752 -40.28 -14.04 20.02
CA GLY A 752 -40.97 -14.48 18.82
C GLY A 752 -40.18 -15.54 18.07
N ALA A 753 -38.89 -15.32 17.86
CA ALA A 753 -38.01 -16.30 17.21
C ALA A 753 -37.88 -17.60 18.02
N LEU A 754 -37.75 -17.52 19.35
CA LEU A 754 -37.71 -18.69 20.23
C LEU A 754 -39.02 -19.52 20.17
N ALA A 755 -40.18 -18.87 20.10
CA ALA A 755 -41.46 -19.54 19.93
C ALA A 755 -41.60 -20.18 18.54
N GLY A 756 -41.10 -19.51 17.49
CA GLY A 756 -41.05 -20.06 16.14
C GLY A 756 -40.12 -21.28 16.04
N ARG A 757 -38.96 -21.25 16.69
CA ARG A 757 -38.04 -22.42 16.82
C ARG A 757 -38.74 -23.61 17.46
N ALA A 758 -39.44 -23.39 18.58
CA ALA A 758 -40.12 -24.47 19.29
C ALA A 758 -41.24 -25.13 18.46
N SER A 759 -41.79 -24.44 17.46
CA SER A 759 -42.89 -24.93 16.63
C SER A 759 -42.46 -25.48 15.26
N HIS A 760 -41.45 -24.88 14.62
CA HIS A 760 -41.03 -25.20 13.25
C HIS A 760 -39.61 -25.75 13.15
N GLY A 761 -38.83 -25.70 14.24
CA GLY A 761 -37.39 -25.96 14.24
C GLY A 761 -36.57 -24.93 13.46
N GLU A 762 -35.24 -25.08 13.49
CA GLU A 762 -34.32 -24.15 12.82
C GLU A 762 -33.83 -24.61 11.45
N ALA A 763 -33.78 -25.92 11.25
CA ALA A 763 -33.41 -26.60 10.01
C ALA A 763 -33.94 -28.04 10.05
N THR A 764 -33.85 -28.73 8.92
CA THR A 764 -34.29 -30.13 8.80
C THR A 764 -33.15 -30.98 8.26
N VAL A 765 -32.94 -32.14 8.89
CA VAL A 765 -32.00 -33.18 8.45
C VAL A 765 -32.76 -34.16 7.57
N TYR A 766 -32.38 -34.27 6.31
CA TYR A 766 -32.90 -35.22 5.35
C TYR A 766 -31.88 -36.32 5.09
N ALA A 767 -32.30 -37.56 5.14
CA ALA A 767 -31.49 -38.72 4.78
C ALA A 767 -32.04 -39.39 3.54
N TYR A 768 -31.14 -39.74 2.62
CA TYR A 768 -31.46 -40.40 1.37
C TYR A 768 -30.54 -41.62 1.17
N ASP A 769 -31.14 -42.74 0.78
CA ASP A 769 -30.39 -43.92 0.37
C ASP A 769 -30.20 -43.91 -1.15
N LEU A 770 -28.97 -44.16 -1.59
CA LEU A 770 -28.67 -44.41 -2.99
C LEU A 770 -29.12 -45.83 -3.36
N LYS A 771 -29.97 -45.95 -4.38
CA LYS A 771 -30.40 -47.27 -4.89
C LYS A 771 -29.17 -48.11 -5.26
N SER A 772 -29.12 -49.34 -4.74
CA SER A 772 -28.18 -50.36 -5.25
C SER A 772 -28.55 -50.65 -6.70
N GLU A 773 -27.70 -50.26 -7.65
CA GLU A 773 -27.83 -50.67 -9.06
C GLU A 773 -27.56 -52.17 -9.25
#